data_AF-A0A6M0L6Z4-F1
#
_entry.id   AF-A0A6M0L6Z4-F1
#
_cell.length_a   1.000
_cell.length_b   1.000
_cell.length_c   1.000
_cell.angle_alpha   90.00
_cell.angle_beta   90.00
_cell.angle_gamma   90.00
#
_symmetry.space_group_name_H-M   'P 1'
#
loop_
_entity.id
_entity.type
_entity.pdbx_description
1 polymer ?
#
loop_
_entity_poly.entity_id
_entity_poly.type
_entity_poly.pdbx_seq_one_letter_code
_entity_poly.pdbx_strand_id
1 'polypeptide(L)'
;MNDLSMSHRSPYKKSARIVGDVIGKYHPHGDNSVYDALVRMAQPFSLRAPLIDGQGNFGSVDGDNAAAMRYCTIGSTRVKTDMGLVQIKDLVKDSQLNSDSDLDIKVLSMGKNRNRASKFFNSGTHEIYKLQTKEGFSVSGSANHLVLTLTTDKNGKPVYDWKRLDAISSDDKIVIDRSEKILDDKEATQSEKNLAIIAGCLVSEGFVSKNRMGFNNTDRVYFDNFIRAWESEIGESYYLSNRVLPSGKTLYEFDIHLQHSKDREKILNSDIYIAMQGLKSKEKRVPESIFSLPKEAQKIFLQYLFEGDGSFSKLEKNTLIVQYSTISQKLAEDVQLLLLEFGIVGKIGKVKARDEIKVYLGNFRNVNKFYENINFATYKREGFKTLIEQELLRREENSGSLSKDYIPFISDYIRGVVNNSYLKRYNFDRYERIDRNLDKILSEIKLNALQQEFLEFVDNNYYYASVKSCEKTGKKDVVYSIRVDSDCHSFVANGLINHNTEARMTKLTEQLLIDIDKDTVDFTANYDDSMTEPDVLPSRVPNLLLNGSSGIAVGMATNIPPHRMDELIEALLHIIDNPECEDSEILSIIKGPDFPTGGIIFGKKGITDAYTTGRGRIKVRAKTHIEEKKNREVIIVDELPYQVNKSRLIENIAHLVRDKTIEGISEIRDESDREGMRIVIELKRDAMSDIVLNNLFKSTQMQTTFGIIMLAIANKEPKVFKIRELLELFLRHRKTVIIRRTIFQLEKARAKAHILEGLKIAVDNIDEVIRIIRQSEDTETARVSVMDKFSLSELQANAILEMKLRRLTGLEQEKIENELAELYKEIEYYESILKSEEILNGIIADELKVIGDNFKSERRTEIVDDYDDIDIEDLIPNEPMVVTITHRGYIKRVALKQYEKQRRGGKGKIAVTTHDDDFIEQFFISSTHDTLMFVTDMGQLYWLKVYRIPEASRIAKGKAVVNLINLKPDEKIMSIIPTTDFEEDKGLVFFTRNGIVKRTNLKEYSNIRTNGVRAINLDEDDSIVTAKIVLPETKWLFVTTKKGQCIRFKVADAREIGRVARGVTAIKFKIEDDFVCGGVTIENEDSELLMLSEKGIGKRTTASEYREQSRAGKGVISMKLSPKTGDVVDVVMVEEDKDMMCLTSIGKMIRVDMQTIRKAGRNTSGVKVVNVEKKDIVVSIAKCPKEETEEPDVVNDDGIE
;
A
#
# COMPACT_ATOMS: atom_id res chain seq x y z
N MET A 1 -23.46 -9.70 17.54
CA MET A 1 -22.75 -11.00 17.36
C MET A 1 -22.77 -11.85 18.62
N ASN A 2 -22.57 -11.27 19.81
CA ASN A 2 -22.69 -11.98 21.09
C ASN A 2 -24.04 -12.72 21.24
N ASP A 3 -25.16 -12.04 21.00
CA ASP A 3 -26.51 -12.64 21.09
C ASP A 3 -26.76 -13.71 20.02
N LEU A 4 -25.95 -13.74 18.97
CA LEU A 4 -25.95 -14.78 17.95
C LEU A 4 -25.07 -15.98 18.32
N SER A 5 -24.48 -15.97 19.52
CA SER A 5 -23.54 -16.99 20.04
C SER A 5 -22.35 -17.24 19.10
N MET A 6 -21.82 -16.16 18.50
CA MET A 6 -20.76 -16.21 17.48
C MET A 6 -19.36 -16.07 18.08
N SER A 7 -18.94 -17.01 18.91
CA SER A 7 -17.59 -17.10 19.47
C SER A 7 -16.52 -17.32 18.40
N HIS A 8 -15.25 -17.20 18.77
CA HIS A 8 -14.10 -17.53 17.93
C HIS A 8 -14.03 -19.02 17.57
N ARG A 9 -14.72 -19.88 18.33
CA ARG A 9 -14.84 -21.33 18.09
C ARG A 9 -16.08 -21.69 17.30
N SER A 10 -17.04 -20.76 17.23
CA SER A 10 -18.27 -20.99 16.49
C SER A 10 -17.97 -21.09 14.99
N PRO A 11 -18.80 -21.85 14.24
CA PRO A 11 -18.81 -21.77 12.79
C PRO A 11 -19.00 -20.32 12.33
N TYR A 12 -18.39 -19.97 11.19
CA TYR A 12 -18.66 -18.70 10.54
C TYR A 12 -20.15 -18.58 10.22
N LYS A 13 -20.71 -17.37 10.32
CA LYS A 13 -22.05 -17.08 9.78
C LYS A 13 -21.92 -16.08 8.66
N LYS A 14 -22.86 -16.12 7.72
CA LYS A 14 -22.94 -15.12 6.63
C LYS A 14 -22.91 -13.71 7.21
N SER A 15 -22.04 -12.86 6.64
CA SER A 15 -21.87 -11.46 7.06
C SER A 15 -23.21 -10.74 7.15
N ALA A 16 -24.15 -11.10 6.28
CA ALA A 16 -25.42 -10.44 6.28
C ALA A 16 -26.44 -10.91 7.30
N ARG A 17 -26.28 -12.11 7.86
CA ARG A 17 -27.06 -12.47 9.04
C ARG A 17 -26.70 -11.52 10.17
N ILE A 18 -25.41 -11.21 10.33
CA ILE A 18 -24.94 -10.24 11.33
C ILE A 18 -25.49 -8.85 11.03
N VAL A 19 -25.27 -8.34 9.82
CA VAL A 19 -25.72 -6.99 9.44
C VAL A 19 -27.23 -6.83 9.59
N GLY A 20 -28.02 -7.82 9.15
CA GLY A 20 -29.47 -7.76 9.30
C GLY A 20 -29.96 -7.78 10.73
N ASP A 21 -29.31 -8.54 11.62
CA ASP A 21 -29.66 -8.55 13.04
C ASP A 21 -29.27 -7.23 13.72
N VAL A 22 -28.18 -6.57 13.28
CA VAL A 22 -27.80 -5.23 13.76
C VAL A 22 -28.83 -4.19 13.31
N ILE A 23 -29.22 -4.19 12.04
CA ILE A 23 -30.21 -3.24 11.52
C ILE A 23 -31.57 -3.42 12.18
N GLY A 24 -32.00 -4.67 12.34
CA GLY A 24 -33.32 -4.97 12.87
C GLY A 24 -33.47 -4.81 14.38
N LYS A 25 -32.36 -4.74 15.14
CA LYS A 25 -32.41 -4.71 16.62
C LYS A 25 -31.70 -3.54 17.25
N TYR A 26 -30.61 -3.04 16.66
CA TYR A 26 -29.71 -2.11 17.35
C TYR A 26 -29.60 -0.77 16.65
N HIS A 27 -29.48 -0.74 15.32
CA HIS A 27 -29.21 0.52 14.63
C HIS A 27 -29.92 0.62 13.27
N PRO A 28 -30.87 1.55 13.06
CA PRO A 28 -31.64 1.65 11.82
C PRO A 28 -30.87 2.31 10.65
N HIS A 29 -29.53 2.21 10.65
CA HIS A 29 -28.70 2.73 9.57
C HIS A 29 -28.77 1.85 8.32
N GLY A 30 -28.28 2.40 7.20
CA GLY A 30 -28.14 1.66 5.96
C GLY A 30 -27.21 0.45 6.12
N ASP A 31 -27.51 -0.62 5.39
CA ASP A 31 -26.78 -1.88 5.43
C ASP A 31 -25.29 -1.73 5.10
N ASN A 32 -24.96 -0.80 4.21
CA ASN A 32 -23.59 -0.48 3.84
C ASN A 32 -22.74 -0.02 5.05
N SER A 33 -23.22 0.88 5.90
CA SER A 33 -22.41 1.41 7.02
C SER A 33 -22.06 0.32 8.04
N VAL A 34 -23.02 -0.56 8.34
CA VAL A 34 -22.80 -1.70 9.24
C VAL A 34 -21.85 -2.71 8.61
N TYR A 35 -22.00 -2.95 7.29
CA TYR A 35 -21.13 -3.88 6.60
C TYR A 35 -19.69 -3.37 6.45
N ASP A 36 -19.49 -2.08 6.11
CA ASP A 36 -18.18 -1.45 6.02
C ASP A 36 -17.43 -1.49 7.36
N ALA A 37 -18.16 -1.29 8.47
CA ALA A 37 -17.59 -1.46 9.81
C ALA A 37 -17.17 -2.91 10.07
N LEU A 38 -18.03 -3.88 9.75
CA LEU A 38 -17.71 -5.32 9.85
C LEU A 38 -16.48 -5.66 9.00
N VAL A 39 -16.41 -5.09 7.80
CA VAL A 39 -15.32 -5.30 6.85
C VAL A 39 -14.00 -4.77 7.38
N ARG A 40 -13.98 -3.50 7.84
CA ARG A 40 -12.79 -2.89 8.43
C ARG A 40 -12.29 -3.67 9.64
N MET A 41 -13.21 -4.20 10.46
CA MET A 41 -12.86 -5.02 11.62
C MET A 41 -12.22 -6.36 11.27
N ALA A 42 -12.37 -6.84 10.03
CA ALA A 42 -11.78 -8.07 9.52
C ALA A 42 -10.45 -7.88 8.76
N GLN A 43 -10.09 -6.63 8.42
CA GLN A 43 -8.94 -6.32 7.57
C GLN A 43 -7.65 -6.19 8.38
N PRO A 44 -6.65 -7.09 8.18
CA PRO A 44 -5.38 -7.07 8.93
C PRO A 44 -4.44 -5.93 8.54
N PHE A 45 -4.74 -5.21 7.45
CA PHE A 45 -4.05 -4.00 7.01
C PHE A 45 -4.74 -2.70 7.48
N SER A 46 -5.99 -2.80 7.97
CA SER A 46 -6.75 -1.65 8.50
C SER A 46 -6.65 -1.56 10.01
N LEU A 47 -6.73 -2.69 10.71
CA LEU A 47 -6.61 -2.79 12.16
C LEU A 47 -5.36 -3.56 12.57
N ARG A 48 -4.70 -3.10 13.63
CA ARG A 48 -3.51 -3.78 14.18
C ARG A 48 -3.85 -5.14 14.79
N ALA A 49 -5.04 -5.26 15.36
CA ALA A 49 -5.59 -6.48 15.92
C ALA A 49 -7.06 -6.64 15.47
N PRO A 50 -7.33 -7.42 14.40
CA PRO A 50 -8.68 -7.64 13.88
C PRO A 50 -9.65 -8.13 14.96
N LEU A 51 -10.85 -7.55 14.97
CA LEU A 51 -11.93 -7.93 15.87
C LEU A 51 -12.85 -8.97 15.24
N ILE A 52 -12.86 -9.04 13.91
CA ILE A 52 -13.66 -9.98 13.15
C ILE A 52 -12.73 -10.92 12.39
N ASP A 53 -13.03 -12.20 12.46
CA ASP A 53 -12.43 -13.22 11.62
C ASP A 53 -13.32 -13.35 10.38
N GLY A 54 -12.86 -12.78 9.27
CA GLY A 54 -13.58 -12.76 8.00
C GLY A 54 -13.17 -13.93 7.11
N GLN A 55 -14.15 -14.59 6.49
CA GLN A 55 -13.95 -15.64 5.51
C GLN A 55 -14.57 -15.25 4.16
N GLY A 56 -13.71 -15.16 3.13
CA GLY A 56 -14.03 -14.60 1.82
C GLY A 56 -13.30 -13.27 1.58
N ASN A 57 -13.65 -12.55 0.52
CA ASN A 57 -13.03 -11.26 0.21
C ASN A 57 -13.56 -10.14 1.11
N PHE A 58 -12.79 -9.75 2.11
CA PHE A 58 -13.03 -8.59 2.99
C PHE A 58 -12.29 -7.34 2.51
N GLY A 59 -11.94 -7.28 1.23
CA GLY A 59 -11.15 -6.23 0.60
C GLY A 59 -9.65 -6.52 0.64
N SER A 60 -8.90 -5.91 -0.26
CA SER A 60 -7.45 -6.10 -0.40
C SER A 60 -6.67 -4.80 -0.13
N VAL A 61 -5.37 -4.94 0.16
CA VAL A 61 -4.43 -3.79 0.23
C VAL A 61 -4.37 -3.06 -1.13
N ASP A 62 -4.66 -3.77 -2.22
CA ASP A 62 -4.63 -3.30 -3.59
C ASP A 62 -5.85 -2.45 -3.96
N GLY A 63 -6.86 -2.41 -3.08
CA GLY A 63 -8.05 -1.58 -3.21
C GLY A 63 -9.27 -2.29 -3.77
N ASP A 64 -9.25 -3.62 -3.83
CA ASP A 64 -10.45 -4.38 -4.17
C ASP A 64 -11.48 -4.18 -3.07
N ASN A 65 -12.72 -3.92 -3.48
CA ASN A 65 -13.83 -3.79 -2.54
C ASN A 65 -14.12 -5.14 -1.87
N ALA A 66 -14.56 -5.09 -0.62
CA ALA A 66 -15.10 -6.27 0.03
C ALA A 66 -16.35 -6.76 -0.69
N ALA A 67 -16.52 -8.07 -0.74
CA ALA A 67 -17.65 -8.65 -1.45
C ALA A 67 -18.97 -8.55 -0.70
N ALA A 68 -20.09 -8.82 -1.35
CA ALA A 68 -21.39 -8.67 -0.70
C ALA A 68 -21.63 -9.73 0.38
N MET A 69 -22.33 -9.26 1.40
CA MET A 69 -22.66 -10.00 2.60
C MET A 69 -23.79 -11.03 2.46
N ARG A 70 -24.71 -10.85 1.49
CA ARG A 70 -26.11 -11.32 1.58
C ARG A 70 -26.64 -11.90 0.26
N TYR A 71 -26.74 -13.24 0.17
CA TYR A 71 -27.69 -14.01 -0.67
C TYR A 71 -27.59 -13.91 -2.20
N CYS A 72 -27.25 -15.04 -2.84
CA CYS A 72 -26.97 -15.06 -4.27
C CYS A 72 -28.21 -15.28 -5.13
N THR A 73 -28.70 -16.51 -5.26
CA THR A 73 -29.55 -16.86 -6.41
C THR A 73 -30.69 -17.81 -6.04
N ILE A 74 -31.78 -17.77 -6.81
CA ILE A 74 -32.92 -18.68 -6.60
C ILE A 74 -32.56 -20.13 -6.93
N GLY A 75 -33.32 -21.09 -6.39
CA GLY A 75 -33.04 -22.51 -6.49
C GLY A 75 -32.89 -23.07 -7.90
N SER A 76 -33.59 -22.50 -8.89
CA SER A 76 -33.51 -22.93 -10.30
C SER A 76 -32.24 -22.47 -11.03
N THR A 77 -31.36 -21.74 -10.36
CA THR A 77 -30.11 -21.22 -10.93
C THR A 77 -29.09 -22.35 -11.04
N ARG A 78 -28.55 -22.60 -12.24
CA ARG A 78 -27.62 -23.72 -12.47
C ARG A 78 -26.18 -23.29 -12.29
N VAL A 79 -25.49 -23.90 -11.34
CA VAL A 79 -24.06 -23.69 -11.04
C VAL A 79 -23.23 -24.59 -11.95
N LYS A 80 -22.11 -24.07 -12.46
CA LYS A 80 -21.16 -24.85 -13.24
C LYS A 80 -20.23 -25.62 -12.30
N THR A 81 -20.40 -26.94 -12.29
CA THR A 81 -19.71 -27.87 -11.37
C THR A 81 -18.95 -28.97 -12.12
N ASP A 82 -18.15 -29.76 -11.41
CA ASP A 82 -17.58 -31.02 -11.90
C ASP A 82 -18.60 -32.17 -12.05
N MET A 83 -19.88 -31.91 -11.79
CA MET A 83 -21.01 -32.79 -12.10
C MET A 83 -21.89 -32.24 -13.22
N GLY A 84 -21.37 -31.28 -14.00
CA GLY A 84 -22.12 -30.55 -15.02
C GLY A 84 -22.86 -29.33 -14.45
N LEU A 85 -23.94 -28.92 -15.11
CA LEU A 85 -24.76 -27.77 -14.72
C LEU A 85 -25.86 -28.22 -13.75
N VAL A 86 -25.64 -28.02 -12.44
CA VAL A 86 -26.56 -28.48 -11.40
C VAL A 86 -27.33 -27.30 -10.84
N GLN A 87 -28.67 -27.44 -10.68
CA GLN A 87 -29.47 -26.42 -10.00
C GLN A 87 -28.96 -26.25 -8.57
N ILE A 88 -28.79 -25.00 -8.12
CA ILE A 88 -28.15 -24.72 -6.83
C ILE A 88 -28.87 -25.40 -5.67
N LYS A 89 -30.21 -25.45 -5.69
CA LYS A 89 -31.01 -26.13 -4.66
C LYS A 89 -30.74 -27.65 -4.57
N ASP A 90 -30.29 -28.26 -5.66
CA ASP A 90 -30.10 -29.71 -5.80
C ASP A 90 -28.65 -30.13 -5.49
N LEU A 91 -27.75 -29.17 -5.19
CA LEU A 91 -26.39 -29.46 -4.72
C LEU A 91 -26.38 -30.19 -3.38
N VAL A 92 -27.36 -29.90 -2.51
CA VAL A 92 -27.61 -30.62 -1.26
C VAL A 92 -29.11 -30.92 -1.16
N LYS A 93 -29.46 -32.20 -1.22
CA LYS A 93 -30.85 -32.66 -1.11
C LYS A 93 -31.40 -32.39 0.30
N ASP A 94 -32.67 -32.01 0.36
CA ASP A 94 -33.44 -31.85 1.61
C ASP A 94 -32.86 -30.86 2.63
N SER A 95 -32.15 -29.82 2.16
CA SER A 95 -31.64 -28.76 3.03
C SER A 95 -32.76 -27.99 3.74
N GLN A 96 -32.60 -27.74 5.04
CA GLN A 96 -33.56 -26.95 5.83
C GLN A 96 -33.45 -25.46 5.51
N LEU A 97 -34.54 -24.69 5.67
CA LEU A 97 -34.48 -23.24 5.49
C LEU A 97 -33.57 -22.61 6.56
N ASN A 98 -32.75 -21.64 6.15
CA ASN A 98 -31.76 -20.99 7.00
C ASN A 98 -30.75 -21.97 7.60
N SER A 99 -30.27 -22.91 6.78
CA SER A 99 -29.27 -23.90 7.18
C SER A 99 -28.03 -23.88 6.29
N ASP A 100 -26.94 -24.35 6.88
CA ASP A 100 -25.65 -24.48 6.24
C ASP A 100 -25.30 -25.98 6.21
N SER A 101 -24.83 -26.47 5.07
CA SER A 101 -24.48 -27.89 4.87
C SER A 101 -23.08 -28.02 4.31
N ASP A 102 -22.41 -29.12 4.63
CA ASP A 102 -21.15 -29.45 3.97
C ASP A 102 -21.36 -29.73 2.49
N LEU A 103 -20.38 -29.30 1.69
CA LEU A 103 -20.34 -29.52 0.26
C LEU A 103 -18.90 -29.87 -0.10
N ASP A 104 -18.70 -30.75 -1.09
CA ASP A 104 -17.37 -31.03 -1.61
C ASP A 104 -17.44 -31.28 -3.12
N ILE A 105 -17.47 -30.18 -3.86
CA ILE A 105 -17.54 -30.19 -5.33
C ILE A 105 -16.56 -29.18 -5.89
N LYS A 106 -16.27 -29.25 -7.19
CA LYS A 106 -15.48 -28.21 -7.85
C LYS A 106 -16.38 -27.33 -8.68
N VAL A 107 -16.14 -26.02 -8.61
CA VAL A 107 -16.88 -25.01 -9.36
C VAL A 107 -15.95 -24.13 -10.17
N LEU A 108 -16.49 -23.55 -11.26
CA LEU A 108 -15.78 -22.56 -12.06
C LEU A 108 -15.95 -21.20 -11.40
N SER A 109 -14.86 -20.50 -11.13
CA SER A 109 -14.83 -19.16 -10.56
C SER A 109 -14.32 -18.12 -11.59
N MET A 110 -14.28 -16.85 -11.20
CA MET A 110 -13.72 -15.77 -12.01
C MET A 110 -12.27 -16.07 -12.46
N GLY A 111 -11.90 -15.66 -13.67
CA GLY A 111 -10.60 -15.96 -14.28
C GLY A 111 -10.48 -17.39 -14.83
N LYS A 112 -11.60 -18.12 -15.00
CA LYS A 112 -11.65 -19.54 -15.39
C LYS A 112 -10.99 -20.49 -14.40
N ASN A 113 -10.88 -20.08 -13.15
CA ASN A 113 -10.23 -20.85 -12.11
C ASN A 113 -11.13 -21.99 -11.62
N ARG A 114 -10.50 -23.13 -11.31
CA ARG A 114 -11.18 -24.31 -10.74
C ARG A 114 -10.97 -24.26 -9.23
N ASN A 115 -12.04 -24.01 -8.48
CA ASN A 115 -11.98 -23.93 -7.02
C ASN A 115 -12.90 -24.95 -6.38
N ARG A 116 -12.55 -25.36 -5.16
CA ARG A 116 -13.39 -26.24 -4.34
C ARG A 116 -14.52 -25.42 -3.72
N ALA A 117 -15.73 -25.93 -3.76
CA ALA A 117 -16.83 -25.41 -2.98
C ALA A 117 -17.05 -26.30 -1.75
N SER A 118 -16.89 -25.71 -0.55
CA SER A 118 -16.79 -26.44 0.73
C SER A 118 -18.04 -26.37 1.61
N LYS A 119 -18.95 -25.44 1.31
CA LYS A 119 -20.25 -25.30 2.01
C LYS A 119 -21.36 -24.93 1.04
N PHE A 120 -22.57 -25.30 1.43
CA PHE A 120 -23.82 -24.94 0.80
C PHE A 120 -24.70 -24.16 1.79
N PHE A 121 -25.40 -23.15 1.30
CA PHE A 121 -26.25 -22.27 2.11
C PHE A 121 -27.67 -22.25 1.55
N ASN A 122 -28.63 -22.63 2.38
CA ASN A 122 -30.05 -22.38 2.15
C ASN A 122 -30.47 -21.17 2.99
N SER A 123 -30.61 -20.02 2.35
CA SER A 123 -30.76 -18.74 3.06
C SER A 123 -32.22 -18.35 3.34
N GLY A 124 -33.17 -19.28 3.18
CA GLY A 124 -34.58 -19.00 3.41
C GLY A 124 -35.19 -18.10 2.33
N THR A 125 -36.36 -17.54 2.61
CA THR A 125 -37.22 -16.85 1.64
C THR A 125 -36.97 -15.33 1.59
N HIS A 126 -36.68 -14.79 0.42
CA HIS A 126 -36.36 -13.36 0.18
C HIS A 126 -37.14 -12.78 -0.98
N GLU A 127 -37.28 -11.45 -1.02
CA GLU A 127 -37.79 -10.75 -2.20
C GLU A 127 -36.82 -10.87 -3.38
N ILE A 128 -37.36 -11.17 -4.56
CA ILE A 128 -36.55 -11.51 -5.73
C ILE A 128 -36.48 -10.35 -6.72
N TYR A 129 -35.26 -10.06 -7.16
CA TYR A 129 -34.94 -9.24 -8.33
C TYR A 129 -34.59 -10.15 -9.51
N LYS A 130 -34.97 -9.73 -10.71
CA LYS A 130 -34.62 -10.45 -11.95
C LYS A 130 -33.86 -9.54 -12.89
N LEU A 131 -32.60 -9.89 -13.13
CA LEU A 131 -31.76 -9.32 -14.18
C LEU A 131 -32.01 -10.09 -15.48
N GLN A 132 -32.26 -9.36 -16.56
CA GLN A 132 -32.32 -9.90 -17.91
C GLN A 132 -31.43 -9.09 -18.85
N THR A 133 -30.63 -9.77 -19.68
CA THR A 133 -29.81 -9.15 -20.72
C THR A 133 -30.57 -9.04 -22.04
N LYS A 134 -30.06 -8.23 -22.99
CA LYS A 134 -30.67 -8.06 -24.32
C LYS A 134 -30.58 -9.33 -25.18
N GLU A 135 -29.65 -10.21 -24.86
CA GLU A 135 -29.47 -11.52 -25.49
C GLU A 135 -30.45 -12.56 -24.95
N GLY A 136 -30.96 -12.38 -23.71
CA GLY A 136 -31.95 -13.26 -23.08
C GLY A 136 -31.47 -13.99 -21.84
N PHE A 137 -30.16 -13.93 -21.52
CA PHE A 137 -29.62 -14.47 -20.27
C PHE A 137 -30.27 -13.78 -19.07
N SER A 138 -30.47 -14.55 -18.00
CA SER A 138 -31.05 -14.00 -16.78
C SER A 138 -30.55 -14.72 -15.54
N VAL A 139 -30.49 -13.95 -14.46
CA VAL A 139 -30.31 -14.45 -13.10
C VAL A 139 -31.38 -13.82 -12.22
N SER A 140 -31.80 -14.56 -11.20
CA SER A 140 -32.74 -14.06 -10.20
C SER A 140 -32.19 -14.34 -8.82
N GLY A 141 -32.28 -13.35 -7.96
CA GLY A 141 -31.62 -13.35 -6.66
C GLY A 141 -32.18 -12.27 -5.75
N SER A 142 -31.60 -12.13 -4.57
CA SER A 142 -31.95 -11.03 -3.67
C SER A 142 -31.47 -9.68 -4.23
N ALA A 143 -31.97 -8.56 -3.69
CA ALA A 143 -31.52 -7.21 -4.05
C ALA A 143 -29.98 -7.05 -3.99
N ASN A 144 -29.36 -7.66 -2.98
CA ASN A 144 -27.94 -7.51 -2.67
C ASN A 144 -27.05 -8.51 -3.43
N HIS A 145 -27.63 -9.35 -4.30
CA HIS A 145 -26.86 -10.29 -5.10
C HIS A 145 -25.92 -9.55 -6.06
N LEU A 146 -24.62 -9.83 -5.97
CA LEU A 146 -23.63 -9.27 -6.88
C LEU A 146 -23.51 -10.07 -8.16
N VAL A 147 -23.48 -9.35 -9.27
CA VAL A 147 -23.06 -9.84 -10.58
C VAL A 147 -21.82 -9.09 -11.03
N LEU A 148 -20.92 -9.78 -11.71
CA LEU A 148 -19.74 -9.15 -12.28
C LEU A 148 -20.13 -8.26 -13.48
N THR A 149 -19.66 -7.02 -13.45
CA THR A 149 -19.82 -6.04 -14.52
C THR A 149 -18.46 -5.57 -15.02
N LEU A 150 -18.42 -4.98 -16.21
CA LEU A 150 -17.25 -4.29 -16.72
C LEU A 150 -17.54 -2.78 -16.73
N THR A 151 -16.67 -2.01 -16.07
CA THR A 151 -16.70 -0.55 -16.04
C THR A 151 -15.30 0.01 -16.37
N THR A 152 -15.09 1.31 -16.17
CA THR A 152 -13.80 1.95 -16.32
C THR A 152 -13.37 2.64 -15.04
N ASP A 153 -12.06 2.65 -14.77
CA ASP A 153 -11.50 3.53 -13.75
C ASP A 153 -11.51 5.02 -14.19
N LYS A 154 -10.90 5.90 -13.37
CA LYS A 154 -10.83 7.34 -13.65
C LYS A 154 -10.05 7.69 -14.93
N ASN A 155 -9.19 6.79 -15.40
CA ASN A 155 -8.36 6.96 -16.59
C ASN A 155 -8.95 6.27 -17.83
N GLY A 156 -10.13 5.68 -17.71
CA GLY A 156 -10.77 4.95 -18.80
C GLY A 156 -10.27 3.51 -18.97
N LYS A 157 -9.43 2.98 -18.06
CA LYS A 157 -8.99 1.57 -18.11
C LYS A 157 -10.18 0.66 -17.78
N PRO A 158 -10.46 -0.38 -18.59
CA PRO A 158 -11.49 -1.35 -18.26
C PRO A 158 -11.13 -2.08 -16.97
N VAL A 159 -12.06 -2.15 -16.03
CA VAL A 159 -11.92 -2.86 -14.76
C VAL A 159 -13.19 -3.67 -14.48
N TYR A 160 -13.01 -4.86 -13.93
CA TYR A 160 -14.14 -5.64 -13.43
C TYR A 160 -14.67 -5.02 -12.14
N ASP A 161 -15.99 -4.87 -12.05
CA ASP A 161 -16.65 -4.27 -10.90
C ASP A 161 -17.87 -5.10 -10.50
N TRP A 162 -18.04 -5.28 -9.19
CA TRP A 162 -19.13 -6.04 -8.63
C TRP A 162 -20.31 -5.13 -8.31
N LYS A 163 -21.45 -5.35 -8.98
CA LYS A 163 -22.65 -4.54 -8.74
C LYS A 163 -23.81 -5.39 -8.23
N ARG A 164 -24.55 -4.84 -7.27
CA ARG A 164 -25.76 -5.44 -6.69
C ARG A 164 -26.88 -5.41 -7.73
N LEU A 165 -27.76 -6.40 -7.74
CA LEU A 165 -28.91 -6.44 -8.64
C LEU A 165 -29.76 -5.17 -8.55
N ASP A 166 -30.00 -4.65 -7.35
CA ASP A 166 -30.78 -3.42 -7.15
C ASP A 166 -30.10 -2.13 -7.66
N ALA A 167 -28.78 -2.18 -7.87
CA ALA A 167 -27.96 -1.07 -8.36
C ALA A 167 -27.62 -1.19 -9.86
N ILE A 168 -28.02 -2.26 -10.53
CA ILE A 168 -27.79 -2.44 -11.97
C ILE A 168 -28.63 -1.45 -12.77
N SER A 169 -27.96 -0.71 -13.65
CA SER A 169 -28.53 0.23 -14.60
C SER A 169 -28.54 -0.33 -16.03
N SER A 170 -29.19 0.38 -16.96
CA SER A 170 -29.22 0.00 -18.38
C SER A 170 -27.88 0.14 -19.11
N ASP A 171 -26.97 0.94 -18.56
CA ASP A 171 -25.67 1.25 -19.18
C ASP A 171 -24.59 0.23 -18.83
N ASP A 172 -24.83 -0.56 -17.78
CA ASP A 172 -23.90 -1.58 -17.31
C ASP A 172 -23.69 -2.71 -18.32
N LYS A 173 -22.46 -3.24 -18.32
CA LYS A 173 -22.06 -4.41 -19.11
C LYS A 173 -21.92 -5.61 -18.19
N ILE A 174 -22.85 -6.55 -18.32
CA ILE A 174 -22.86 -7.78 -17.53
C ILE A 174 -21.86 -8.76 -18.13
N VAL A 175 -20.99 -9.30 -17.29
CA VAL A 175 -19.99 -10.30 -17.70
C VAL A 175 -20.63 -11.68 -17.72
N ILE A 176 -20.52 -12.36 -18.85
CA ILE A 176 -20.99 -13.74 -19.05
C ILE A 176 -19.79 -14.63 -19.38
N ASP A 177 -19.61 -15.70 -18.61
CA ASP A 177 -18.63 -16.74 -18.89
C ASP A 177 -19.03 -17.56 -20.12
N ARG A 178 -18.11 -17.63 -21.09
CA ARG A 178 -18.19 -18.50 -22.27
C ARG A 178 -16.86 -19.20 -22.54
N SER A 179 -16.04 -19.34 -21.49
CA SER A 179 -14.65 -19.77 -21.57
C SER A 179 -14.43 -21.21 -22.02
N GLU A 180 -15.52 -21.97 -22.26
CA GLU A 180 -15.54 -23.39 -22.62
C GLU A 180 -14.84 -24.30 -21.60
N LYS A 181 -14.40 -23.77 -20.45
CA LYS A 181 -13.64 -24.50 -19.45
C LYS A 181 -14.43 -25.71 -18.97
N ILE A 182 -13.74 -26.86 -18.98
CA ILE A 182 -14.24 -28.14 -18.49
C ILE A 182 -13.72 -28.32 -17.06
N LEU A 183 -14.60 -28.75 -16.15
CA LEU A 183 -14.28 -29.00 -14.74
C LEU A 183 -14.09 -30.49 -14.42
N ASP A 184 -14.47 -31.37 -15.34
CA ASP A 184 -14.46 -32.82 -15.19
C ASP A 184 -14.13 -33.50 -16.53
N ASP A 185 -13.29 -34.53 -16.49
CA ASP A 185 -12.73 -35.19 -17.68
C ASP A 185 -13.55 -36.43 -18.10
N LYS A 186 -14.82 -36.53 -17.67
CA LYS A 186 -15.68 -37.67 -18.01
C LYS A 186 -15.97 -37.72 -19.51
N GLU A 187 -15.70 -38.87 -20.11
CA GLU A 187 -16.19 -39.22 -21.45
C GLU A 187 -17.64 -39.72 -21.37
N ALA A 188 -18.43 -39.44 -22.41
CA ALA A 188 -19.80 -39.96 -22.47
C ALA A 188 -19.79 -41.46 -22.79
N THR A 189 -20.50 -42.24 -21.98
CA THR A 189 -20.78 -43.65 -22.26
C THR A 189 -21.72 -43.79 -23.46
N GLN A 190 -21.73 -44.96 -24.12
CA GLN A 190 -22.63 -45.19 -25.25
C GLN A 190 -24.12 -45.05 -24.86
N SER A 191 -24.48 -45.46 -23.63
CA SER A 191 -25.83 -45.31 -23.09
C SER A 191 -26.22 -43.82 -22.97
N GLU A 192 -25.35 -42.97 -22.42
CA GLU A 192 -25.60 -41.52 -22.34
C GLU A 192 -25.72 -40.87 -23.72
N LYS A 193 -24.92 -41.32 -24.70
CA LYS A 193 -25.02 -40.87 -26.10
C LYS A 193 -26.39 -41.25 -26.68
N ASN A 194 -26.83 -42.49 -26.49
CA ASN A 194 -28.13 -42.95 -26.98
C ASN A 194 -29.29 -42.23 -26.29
N LEU A 195 -29.24 -42.02 -24.97
CA LEU A 195 -30.23 -41.25 -24.22
C LEU A 195 -30.30 -39.79 -24.70
N ALA A 196 -29.16 -39.18 -25.03
CA ALA A 196 -29.12 -37.84 -25.62
C ALA A 196 -29.79 -37.77 -27.01
N ILE A 197 -29.62 -38.81 -27.84
CA ILE A 197 -30.33 -38.95 -29.13
C ILE A 197 -31.85 -39.03 -28.90
N ILE A 198 -32.29 -39.95 -28.03
CA ILE A 198 -33.71 -40.16 -27.71
C ILE A 198 -34.33 -38.86 -27.20
N ALA A 199 -33.67 -38.19 -26.24
CA ALA A 199 -34.14 -36.93 -25.69
C ALA A 199 -34.19 -35.83 -26.76
N GLY A 200 -33.17 -35.71 -27.61
CA GLY A 200 -33.13 -34.70 -28.68
C GLY A 200 -34.30 -34.84 -29.66
N CYS A 201 -34.57 -36.07 -30.11
CA CYS A 201 -35.67 -36.41 -31.01
C CYS A 201 -37.05 -36.21 -30.37
N LEU A 202 -37.24 -36.65 -29.11
CA LEU A 202 -38.52 -36.50 -28.44
C LEU A 202 -38.82 -35.04 -28.12
N VAL A 203 -37.83 -34.27 -27.69
CA VAL A 203 -38.00 -32.84 -27.35
C VAL A 203 -38.33 -32.04 -28.60
N SER A 204 -37.70 -32.31 -29.74
CA SER A 204 -38.06 -31.63 -30.99
C SER A 204 -39.45 -32.05 -31.49
N GLU A 205 -39.56 -33.24 -32.07
CA GLU A 205 -40.71 -33.66 -32.86
C GLU A 205 -41.54 -34.80 -32.23
N GLY A 206 -41.09 -35.36 -31.10
CA GLY A 206 -41.84 -36.38 -30.38
C GLY A 206 -42.91 -35.85 -29.42
N PHE A 207 -43.68 -36.79 -28.88
CA PHE A 207 -44.69 -36.57 -27.85
C PHE A 207 -44.66 -37.69 -26.80
N VAL A 208 -44.90 -37.32 -25.53
CA VAL A 208 -44.97 -38.26 -24.39
C VAL A 208 -46.24 -37.99 -23.60
N SER A 209 -47.10 -38.98 -23.48
CA SER A 209 -48.34 -38.92 -22.69
C SER A 209 -48.42 -40.06 -21.67
N LYS A 210 -49.43 -40.05 -20.81
CA LYS A 210 -49.62 -41.10 -19.80
C LYS A 210 -49.75 -42.51 -20.39
N ASN A 211 -50.35 -42.64 -21.58
CA ASN A 211 -50.66 -43.93 -22.18
C ASN A 211 -49.92 -44.21 -23.51
N ARG A 212 -49.32 -43.18 -24.12
CA ARG A 212 -48.74 -43.26 -25.46
C ARG A 212 -47.50 -42.40 -25.61
N MET A 213 -46.52 -42.87 -26.36
CA MET A 213 -45.33 -42.11 -26.74
C MET A 213 -45.05 -42.33 -28.22
N GLY A 214 -44.54 -41.32 -28.91
CA GLY A 214 -44.22 -41.47 -30.32
C GLY A 214 -43.28 -40.41 -30.86
N PHE A 215 -42.69 -40.72 -32.01
CA PHE A 215 -41.74 -39.89 -32.73
C PHE A 215 -41.92 -40.13 -34.24
N ASN A 216 -42.09 -39.07 -35.00
CA ASN A 216 -42.37 -39.18 -36.43
C ASN A 216 -41.49 -38.19 -37.20
N ASN A 217 -40.85 -38.62 -38.28
CA ASN A 217 -40.04 -37.73 -39.12
C ASN A 217 -40.02 -38.19 -40.59
N THR A 218 -39.73 -37.27 -41.51
CA THR A 218 -39.63 -37.58 -42.95
C THR A 218 -38.22 -37.95 -43.43
N ASP A 219 -37.18 -37.64 -42.65
CA ASP A 219 -35.81 -38.09 -42.87
C ASP A 219 -35.61 -39.49 -42.28
N ARG A 220 -35.32 -40.44 -43.18
CA ARG A 220 -35.10 -41.83 -42.81
C ARG A 220 -33.87 -42.03 -41.92
N VAL A 221 -32.79 -41.30 -42.15
CA VAL A 221 -31.54 -41.48 -41.39
C VAL A 221 -31.73 -41.00 -39.95
N TYR A 222 -32.37 -39.84 -39.76
CA TYR A 222 -32.71 -39.32 -38.45
C TYR A 222 -33.68 -40.24 -37.69
N PHE A 223 -34.67 -40.80 -38.39
CA PHE A 223 -35.58 -41.80 -37.82
C PHE A 223 -34.87 -43.09 -37.40
N ASP A 224 -34.03 -43.66 -38.26
CA ASP A 224 -33.29 -44.90 -37.96
C ASP A 224 -32.27 -44.72 -36.82
N ASN A 225 -31.69 -43.52 -36.67
CA ASN A 225 -30.83 -43.21 -35.53
C ASN A 225 -31.61 -43.23 -34.21
N PHE A 226 -32.83 -42.68 -34.20
CA PHE A 226 -33.71 -42.75 -33.04
C PHE A 226 -34.07 -44.20 -32.70
N ILE A 227 -34.45 -45.02 -33.69
CA ILE A 227 -34.80 -46.43 -33.47
C ILE A 227 -33.63 -47.21 -32.87
N ARG A 228 -32.42 -47.08 -33.44
CA ARG A 228 -31.24 -47.78 -32.92
C ARG A 228 -30.90 -47.38 -31.49
N ALA A 229 -30.99 -46.08 -31.17
CA ALA A 229 -30.80 -45.61 -29.81
C ALA A 229 -31.89 -46.15 -28.87
N TRP A 230 -33.15 -46.15 -29.32
CA TRP A 230 -34.29 -46.66 -28.59
C TRP A 230 -34.18 -48.16 -28.27
N GLU A 231 -33.89 -49.00 -29.28
CA GLU A 231 -33.71 -50.45 -29.14
C GLU A 231 -32.59 -50.76 -28.13
N SER A 232 -31.48 -50.02 -28.20
CA SER A 232 -30.34 -50.16 -27.27
C SER A 232 -30.73 -49.82 -25.83
N GLU A 233 -31.39 -48.68 -25.60
CA GLU A 233 -31.60 -48.18 -24.24
C GLU A 233 -32.88 -48.65 -23.59
N ILE A 234 -33.94 -48.89 -24.37
CA ILE A 234 -35.27 -49.21 -23.85
C ILE A 234 -35.64 -50.64 -24.23
N GLY A 235 -35.86 -50.92 -25.50
CA GLY A 235 -36.26 -52.24 -25.98
C GLY A 235 -37.08 -52.20 -27.27
N GLU A 236 -37.54 -53.35 -27.71
CA GLU A 236 -38.16 -53.56 -29.03
C GLU A 236 -39.70 -53.43 -29.03
N SER A 237 -40.32 -53.11 -27.89
CA SER A 237 -41.78 -53.09 -27.77
C SER A 237 -42.42 -51.79 -28.28
N TYR A 238 -42.43 -51.60 -29.61
CA TYR A 238 -43.06 -50.47 -30.32
C TYR A 238 -43.70 -50.87 -31.66
N TYR A 239 -44.44 -49.94 -32.26
CA TYR A 239 -45.05 -50.06 -33.58
C TYR A 239 -44.39 -49.10 -34.56
N LEU A 240 -44.05 -49.60 -35.74
CA LEU A 240 -43.57 -48.80 -36.86
C LEU A 240 -44.62 -48.77 -37.96
N SER A 241 -44.91 -47.58 -38.49
CA SER A 241 -45.71 -47.41 -39.69
C SER A 241 -45.11 -46.32 -40.59
N ASN A 242 -45.56 -46.25 -41.83
CA ASN A 242 -45.24 -45.13 -42.70
C ASN A 242 -46.44 -44.73 -43.55
N ARG A 243 -46.49 -43.46 -43.96
CA ARG A 243 -47.50 -42.94 -44.89
C ARG A 243 -46.92 -41.87 -45.80
N VAL A 244 -47.48 -41.74 -47.00
CA VAL A 244 -47.10 -40.66 -47.94
C VAL A 244 -47.89 -39.39 -47.60
N LEU A 245 -47.18 -38.30 -47.32
CA LEU A 245 -47.77 -36.99 -47.07
C LEU A 245 -48.25 -36.35 -48.39
N PRO A 246 -49.17 -35.37 -48.35
CA PRO A 246 -49.57 -34.59 -49.54
C PRO A 246 -48.40 -33.93 -50.27
N SER A 247 -47.28 -33.70 -49.57
CA SER A 247 -46.04 -33.17 -50.16
C SER A 247 -45.21 -34.20 -50.95
N GLY A 248 -45.69 -35.45 -51.08
CA GLY A 248 -44.97 -36.56 -51.72
C GLY A 248 -43.86 -37.18 -50.86
N LYS A 249 -43.61 -36.68 -49.65
CA LYS A 249 -42.61 -37.24 -48.73
C LYS A 249 -43.20 -38.39 -47.91
N THR A 250 -42.42 -39.43 -47.69
CA THR A 250 -42.78 -40.49 -46.74
C THR A 250 -42.56 -40.02 -45.31
N LEU A 251 -43.59 -40.10 -44.47
CA LEU A 251 -43.50 -39.93 -43.03
C LEU A 251 -43.30 -41.30 -42.40
N TYR A 252 -42.21 -41.46 -41.64
CA TYR A 252 -41.96 -42.63 -40.80
C TYR A 252 -42.50 -42.34 -39.40
N GLU A 253 -43.25 -43.29 -38.84
CA GLU A 253 -43.94 -43.12 -37.57
C GLU A 253 -43.52 -44.23 -36.59
N PHE A 254 -43.10 -43.82 -35.41
CA PHE A 254 -42.80 -44.68 -34.26
C PHE A 254 -43.83 -44.42 -33.17
N ASP A 255 -44.43 -45.48 -32.65
CA ASP A 255 -45.47 -45.39 -31.64
C ASP A 255 -45.41 -46.49 -30.58
N ILE A 256 -45.70 -46.14 -29.34
CA ILE A 256 -45.80 -47.07 -28.22
C ILE A 256 -47.09 -46.82 -27.46
N HIS A 257 -47.87 -47.89 -27.30
CA HIS A 257 -48.98 -47.95 -26.33
C HIS A 257 -48.49 -48.56 -25.02
N LEU A 258 -48.31 -47.72 -23.99
CA LEU A 258 -47.67 -48.11 -22.73
C LEU A 258 -48.42 -49.21 -21.97
N GLN A 259 -49.74 -49.31 -22.15
CA GLN A 259 -50.56 -50.36 -21.52
C GLN A 259 -50.28 -51.77 -22.07
N HIS A 260 -49.76 -51.86 -23.29
CA HIS A 260 -49.51 -53.13 -23.99
C HIS A 260 -48.02 -53.38 -24.26
N SER A 261 -47.14 -52.49 -23.77
CA SER A 261 -45.70 -52.59 -23.97
C SER A 261 -45.06 -53.53 -22.95
N LYS A 262 -44.19 -54.44 -23.42
CA LYS A 262 -43.37 -55.29 -22.55
C LYS A 262 -42.29 -54.50 -21.82
N ASP A 263 -41.90 -53.34 -22.36
CA ASP A 263 -40.86 -52.46 -21.82
C ASP A 263 -41.43 -51.36 -20.91
N ARG A 264 -42.71 -51.47 -20.52
CA ARG A 264 -43.46 -50.44 -19.78
C ARG A 264 -42.72 -49.97 -18.53
N GLU A 265 -42.27 -50.87 -17.66
CA GLU A 265 -41.60 -50.48 -16.41
C GLU A 265 -40.32 -49.68 -16.66
N LYS A 266 -39.52 -50.11 -17.64
CA LYS A 266 -38.28 -49.44 -18.03
C LYS A 266 -38.54 -48.04 -18.58
N ILE A 267 -39.60 -47.88 -19.39
CA ILE A 267 -40.02 -46.57 -19.90
C ILE A 267 -40.47 -45.67 -18.75
N LEU A 268 -41.35 -46.15 -17.86
CA LEU A 268 -41.92 -45.35 -16.78
C LEU A 268 -40.86 -44.89 -15.77
N ASN A 269 -39.81 -45.68 -15.56
CA ASN A 269 -38.70 -45.35 -14.67
C ASN A 269 -37.60 -44.52 -15.37
N SER A 270 -37.70 -44.26 -16.68
CA SER A 270 -36.70 -43.47 -17.40
C SER A 270 -36.84 -41.97 -17.11
N ASP A 271 -35.71 -41.29 -16.92
CA ASP A 271 -35.66 -39.83 -16.70
C ASP A 271 -36.32 -39.05 -17.84
N ILE A 272 -36.19 -39.54 -19.07
CA ILE A 272 -36.77 -38.90 -20.26
C ILE A 272 -38.31 -38.95 -20.19
N TYR A 273 -38.89 -40.10 -19.84
CA TYR A 273 -40.34 -40.21 -19.67
C TYR A 273 -40.83 -39.29 -18.55
N ILE A 274 -40.18 -39.35 -17.38
CA ILE A 274 -40.54 -38.53 -16.21
C ILE A 274 -40.46 -37.04 -16.54
N ALA A 275 -39.41 -36.62 -17.26
CA ALA A 275 -39.21 -35.22 -17.63
C ALA A 275 -40.23 -34.71 -18.65
N MET A 276 -40.76 -35.57 -19.52
CA MET A 276 -41.57 -35.18 -20.67
C MET A 276 -43.06 -35.53 -20.58
N GLN A 277 -43.47 -36.40 -19.66
CA GLN A 277 -44.83 -36.89 -19.55
C GLN A 277 -45.85 -35.76 -19.45
N GLY A 278 -46.75 -35.68 -20.45
CA GLY A 278 -47.88 -34.76 -20.44
C GLY A 278 -47.55 -33.30 -20.79
N LEU A 279 -46.29 -32.98 -21.12
CA LEU A 279 -45.90 -31.64 -21.55
C LEU A 279 -46.48 -31.30 -22.92
N LYS A 280 -47.15 -30.15 -23.02
CA LYS A 280 -47.51 -29.54 -24.31
C LYS A 280 -46.31 -28.82 -24.91
N SER A 281 -46.37 -28.47 -26.20
CA SER A 281 -45.28 -27.77 -26.89
C SER A 281 -44.86 -26.44 -26.22
N LYS A 282 -45.77 -25.72 -25.55
CA LYS A 282 -45.45 -24.49 -24.77
C LYS A 282 -44.76 -24.77 -23.42
N GLU A 283 -44.82 -26.00 -22.94
CA GLU A 283 -44.31 -26.44 -21.63
C GLU A 283 -43.05 -27.32 -21.75
N LYS A 284 -42.69 -27.74 -22.97
CA LYS A 284 -41.45 -28.47 -23.27
C LYS A 284 -40.25 -27.74 -22.68
N ARG A 285 -39.27 -28.50 -22.21
CA ARG A 285 -38.00 -28.03 -21.61
C ARG A 285 -36.93 -29.08 -21.86
N VAL A 286 -35.66 -28.72 -21.68
CA VAL A 286 -34.59 -29.72 -21.70
C VAL A 286 -34.72 -30.59 -20.44
N PRO A 287 -34.69 -31.94 -20.54
CA PRO A 287 -34.67 -32.80 -19.37
C PRO A 287 -33.49 -32.48 -18.46
N GLU A 288 -33.69 -32.41 -17.13
CA GLU A 288 -32.64 -31.99 -16.20
C GLU A 288 -31.40 -32.89 -16.27
N SER A 289 -31.57 -34.19 -16.52
CA SER A 289 -30.47 -35.15 -16.65
C SER A 289 -29.47 -34.75 -17.74
N ILE A 290 -29.91 -34.09 -18.82
CA ILE A 290 -29.03 -33.63 -19.91
C ILE A 290 -27.99 -32.61 -19.40
N PHE A 291 -28.36 -31.72 -18.46
CA PHE A 291 -27.44 -30.70 -17.94
C PHE A 291 -26.28 -31.28 -17.12
N SER A 292 -26.47 -32.46 -16.52
CA SER A 292 -25.43 -33.19 -15.78
C SER A 292 -24.62 -34.17 -16.64
N LEU A 293 -25.05 -34.44 -17.88
CA LEU A 293 -24.32 -35.36 -18.76
C LEU A 293 -22.97 -34.74 -19.20
N PRO A 294 -21.98 -35.58 -19.55
CA PRO A 294 -20.74 -35.12 -20.15
C PRO A 294 -20.98 -34.27 -21.40
N LYS A 295 -20.06 -33.33 -21.70
CA LYS A 295 -20.19 -32.39 -22.82
C LYS A 295 -20.45 -33.07 -24.16
N GLU A 296 -19.88 -34.26 -24.40
CA GLU A 296 -20.12 -35.02 -25.63
C GLU A 296 -21.59 -35.43 -25.79
N ALA A 297 -22.24 -35.88 -24.70
CA ALA A 297 -23.66 -36.24 -24.74
C ALA A 297 -24.55 -34.98 -24.85
N GLN A 298 -24.21 -33.88 -24.17
CA GLN A 298 -24.90 -32.59 -24.37
C GLN A 298 -24.82 -32.10 -25.81
N LYS A 299 -23.65 -32.25 -26.45
CA LYS A 299 -23.44 -31.98 -27.87
C LYS A 299 -24.40 -32.80 -28.72
N ILE A 300 -24.47 -34.11 -28.51
CA ILE A 300 -25.35 -35.02 -29.27
C ILE A 300 -26.82 -34.63 -29.07
N PHE A 301 -27.23 -34.31 -27.86
CA PHE A 301 -28.58 -33.81 -27.60
C PHE A 301 -28.89 -32.57 -28.45
N LEU A 302 -27.99 -31.57 -28.47
CA LEU A 302 -28.16 -30.37 -29.29
C LEU A 302 -28.16 -30.68 -30.80
N GLN A 303 -27.31 -31.59 -31.28
CA GLN A 303 -27.30 -32.02 -32.68
C GLN A 303 -28.66 -32.52 -33.13
N TYR A 304 -29.24 -33.46 -32.37
CA TYR A 304 -30.53 -34.07 -32.71
C TYR A 304 -31.70 -33.12 -32.45
N LEU A 305 -31.60 -32.22 -31.47
CA LEU A 305 -32.59 -31.17 -31.26
C LEU A 305 -32.65 -30.18 -32.42
N PHE A 306 -31.49 -29.71 -32.90
CA PHE A 306 -31.39 -28.81 -34.06
C PHE A 306 -31.70 -29.52 -35.39
N GLU A 307 -31.45 -30.83 -35.50
CA GLU A 307 -31.86 -31.59 -36.69
C GLU A 307 -33.39 -31.58 -36.88
N GLY A 308 -34.17 -31.61 -35.79
CA GLY A 308 -35.62 -31.41 -35.85
C GLY A 308 -35.99 -29.95 -36.12
N ASP A 309 -35.98 -29.11 -35.07
CA ASP A 309 -36.55 -27.76 -35.12
C ASP A 309 -35.53 -26.64 -35.44
N GLY A 310 -34.28 -27.00 -35.71
CA GLY A 310 -33.23 -26.07 -36.11
C GLY A 310 -33.24 -25.80 -37.61
N SER A 311 -32.75 -24.63 -38.01
CA SER A 311 -32.55 -24.27 -39.41
C SER A 311 -31.34 -23.36 -39.56
N PHE A 312 -30.77 -23.32 -40.77
CA PHE A 312 -29.74 -22.38 -41.15
C PHE A 312 -30.15 -21.68 -42.43
N SER A 313 -29.78 -20.41 -42.57
CA SER A 313 -30.10 -19.63 -43.77
C SER A 313 -29.11 -18.49 -43.96
N LYS A 314 -29.05 -17.95 -45.16
CA LYS A 314 -28.28 -16.75 -45.50
C LYS A 314 -29.26 -15.58 -45.62
N LEU A 315 -29.12 -14.58 -44.75
CA LEU A 315 -29.93 -13.36 -44.75
C LEU A 315 -29.40 -12.34 -45.78
N GLU A 316 -30.22 -11.31 -46.04
CA GLU A 316 -29.81 -10.13 -46.81
C GLU A 316 -28.49 -9.54 -46.27
N LYS A 317 -27.58 -9.14 -47.16
CA LYS A 317 -26.17 -8.76 -46.88
C LYS A 317 -25.21 -9.91 -46.55
N ASN A 318 -25.47 -11.14 -47.02
CA ASN A 318 -24.60 -12.31 -46.85
C ASN A 318 -24.33 -12.68 -45.37
N THR A 319 -25.29 -12.46 -44.47
CA THR A 319 -25.13 -12.87 -43.07
C THR A 319 -25.68 -14.29 -42.90
N LEU A 320 -24.80 -15.24 -42.56
CA LEU A 320 -25.20 -16.60 -42.20
C LEU A 320 -25.76 -16.61 -40.78
N ILE A 321 -26.92 -17.25 -40.60
CA ILE A 321 -27.57 -17.44 -39.31
C ILE A 321 -27.96 -18.90 -39.12
N VAL A 322 -27.74 -19.42 -37.91
CA VAL A 322 -28.36 -20.66 -37.43
C VAL A 322 -29.43 -20.27 -36.41
N GLN A 323 -30.59 -20.88 -36.47
CA GLN A 323 -31.71 -20.57 -35.58
C GLN A 323 -32.43 -21.84 -35.13
N TYR A 324 -32.86 -21.86 -33.87
CA TYR A 324 -33.73 -22.88 -33.30
C TYR A 324 -35.10 -22.28 -32.99
N SER A 325 -36.17 -22.94 -33.42
CA SER A 325 -37.55 -22.48 -33.27
C SER A 325 -38.29 -23.27 -32.20
N THR A 326 -39.01 -22.58 -31.32
CA THR A 326 -39.89 -23.21 -30.33
C THR A 326 -41.01 -22.25 -29.92
N ILE A 327 -42.06 -22.74 -29.28
CA ILE A 327 -43.07 -21.89 -28.62
C ILE A 327 -42.92 -21.91 -27.09
N SER A 328 -41.97 -22.69 -26.56
CA SER A 328 -41.65 -22.73 -25.13
C SER A 328 -40.52 -21.75 -24.80
N GLN A 329 -40.81 -20.79 -23.93
CA GLN A 329 -39.81 -19.85 -23.41
C GLN A 329 -38.74 -20.57 -22.60
N LYS A 330 -39.14 -21.57 -21.81
CA LYS A 330 -38.20 -22.34 -20.97
C LYS A 330 -37.26 -23.18 -21.82
N LEU A 331 -37.75 -23.81 -22.89
CA LEU A 331 -36.90 -24.56 -23.81
C LEU A 331 -35.90 -23.65 -24.52
N ALA A 332 -36.32 -22.45 -24.95
CA ALA A 332 -35.41 -21.48 -25.56
C ALA A 332 -34.30 -21.03 -24.59
N GLU A 333 -34.63 -20.78 -23.32
CA GLU A 333 -33.66 -20.44 -22.26
C GLU A 333 -32.70 -21.59 -21.95
N ASP A 334 -33.21 -22.81 -21.84
CA ASP A 334 -32.40 -24.01 -21.59
C ASP A 334 -31.44 -24.32 -22.77
N VAL A 335 -31.91 -24.18 -24.01
CA VAL A 335 -31.07 -24.32 -25.22
C VAL A 335 -30.01 -23.22 -25.28
N GLN A 336 -30.38 -21.96 -24.99
CA GLN A 336 -29.41 -20.86 -24.91
C GLN A 336 -28.31 -21.14 -23.89
N LEU A 337 -28.65 -21.68 -22.71
CA LEU A 337 -27.68 -22.02 -21.67
C LEU A 337 -26.75 -23.19 -22.10
N LEU A 338 -27.30 -24.24 -22.71
CA LEU A 338 -26.47 -25.36 -23.21
C LEU A 338 -25.51 -24.92 -24.32
N LEU A 339 -25.94 -24.04 -25.22
CA LEU A 339 -25.06 -23.47 -26.26
C LEU A 339 -23.88 -22.71 -25.64
N LEU A 340 -24.09 -22.03 -24.52
CA LEU A 340 -23.05 -21.28 -23.81
C LEU A 340 -21.91 -22.18 -23.32
N GLU A 341 -22.19 -23.43 -22.96
CA GLU A 341 -21.17 -24.40 -22.53
C GLU A 341 -20.17 -24.77 -23.65
N PHE A 342 -20.55 -24.55 -24.91
CA PHE A 342 -19.71 -24.68 -26.12
C PHE A 342 -19.19 -23.33 -26.61
N GLY A 343 -19.26 -22.29 -25.77
CA GLY A 343 -18.78 -20.94 -26.09
C GLY A 343 -19.63 -20.20 -27.12
N ILE A 344 -20.87 -20.68 -27.38
CA ILE A 344 -21.78 -20.15 -28.38
C ILE A 344 -22.81 -19.24 -27.70
N VAL A 345 -22.77 -17.95 -28.03
CA VAL A 345 -23.70 -16.97 -27.45
C VAL A 345 -24.96 -16.86 -28.31
N GLY A 346 -26.02 -17.55 -27.91
CA GLY A 346 -27.34 -17.45 -28.56
C GLY A 346 -28.12 -16.21 -28.13
N LYS A 347 -28.99 -15.69 -29.01
CA LYS A 347 -29.93 -14.60 -28.69
C LYS A 347 -31.38 -15.08 -28.79
N ILE A 348 -32.17 -14.88 -27.74
CA ILE A 348 -33.60 -15.18 -27.75
C ILE A 348 -34.38 -13.99 -28.33
N GLY A 349 -35.22 -14.25 -29.33
CA GLY A 349 -36.15 -13.27 -29.89
C GLY A 349 -37.54 -13.85 -30.13
N LYS A 350 -38.57 -13.00 -30.09
CA LYS A 350 -39.97 -13.39 -30.35
C LYS A 350 -40.41 -12.91 -31.72
N VAL A 351 -41.02 -13.79 -32.51
CA VAL A 351 -41.63 -13.47 -33.80
C VAL A 351 -43.08 -13.05 -33.53
N LYS A 352 -43.36 -11.74 -33.62
CA LYS A 352 -44.65 -11.13 -33.25
C LYS A 352 -45.89 -11.76 -33.91
N ALA A 353 -45.74 -12.36 -35.08
CA ALA A 353 -46.86 -12.88 -35.88
C ALA A 353 -47.32 -14.30 -35.52
N ARG A 354 -46.56 -15.09 -34.74
CA ARG A 354 -46.79 -16.55 -34.60
C ARG A 354 -46.61 -17.14 -33.21
N ASP A 355 -46.53 -16.33 -32.15
CA ASP A 355 -46.18 -16.81 -30.79
C ASP A 355 -44.86 -17.64 -30.73
N GLU A 356 -44.04 -17.54 -31.78
CA GLU A 356 -42.82 -18.32 -31.97
C GLU A 356 -41.63 -17.60 -31.33
N ILE A 357 -40.83 -18.36 -30.61
CA ILE A 357 -39.60 -17.95 -29.93
C ILE A 357 -38.44 -18.59 -30.69
N LYS A 358 -37.44 -17.78 -31.04
CA LYS A 358 -36.26 -18.23 -31.76
C LYS A 358 -34.99 -17.97 -30.94
N VAL A 359 -34.08 -18.94 -30.94
CA VAL A 359 -32.70 -18.79 -30.47
C VAL A 359 -31.83 -18.58 -31.70
N TYR A 360 -31.27 -17.38 -31.86
CA TYR A 360 -30.48 -16.96 -33.02
C TYR A 360 -28.98 -17.00 -32.75
N LEU A 361 -28.22 -17.58 -33.68
CA LEU A 361 -26.76 -17.53 -33.76
C LEU A 361 -26.36 -16.60 -34.91
N GLY A 362 -26.22 -15.31 -34.62
CA GLY A 362 -26.16 -14.27 -35.67
C GLY A 362 -24.78 -13.76 -36.10
N ASN A 363 -23.71 -14.03 -35.34
CA ASN A 363 -22.35 -13.69 -35.77
C ASN A 363 -21.64 -14.95 -36.29
N PHE A 364 -20.65 -14.76 -37.17
CA PHE A 364 -19.99 -15.88 -37.81
C PHE A 364 -19.17 -16.70 -36.81
N ARG A 365 -18.56 -16.06 -35.80
CA ARG A 365 -17.86 -16.77 -34.71
C ARG A 365 -18.75 -17.82 -34.03
N ASN A 366 -19.98 -17.48 -33.64
CA ASN A 366 -20.92 -18.40 -33.00
C ASN A 366 -21.40 -19.48 -33.97
N VAL A 367 -21.61 -19.13 -35.25
CA VAL A 367 -22.01 -20.08 -36.28
C VAL A 367 -20.89 -21.08 -36.59
N ASN A 368 -19.64 -20.62 -36.66
CA ASN A 368 -18.47 -21.47 -36.88
C ASN A 368 -18.25 -22.40 -35.68
N LYS A 369 -18.36 -21.88 -34.45
CA LYS A 369 -18.35 -22.72 -33.24
C LYS A 369 -19.48 -23.73 -33.24
N PHE A 370 -20.68 -23.36 -33.68
CA PHE A 370 -21.77 -24.33 -33.83
C PHE A 370 -21.38 -25.42 -34.83
N TYR A 371 -20.79 -25.08 -35.98
CA TYR A 371 -20.32 -26.05 -36.98
C TYR A 371 -19.22 -26.99 -36.46
N GLU A 372 -18.23 -26.46 -35.75
CA GLU A 372 -17.08 -27.21 -35.21
C GLU A 372 -17.48 -28.08 -34.00
N ASN A 373 -18.19 -27.48 -33.05
CA ASN A 373 -18.46 -28.10 -31.76
C ASN A 373 -19.74 -28.94 -31.74
N ILE A 374 -20.79 -28.55 -32.48
CA ILE A 374 -22.12 -29.19 -32.41
C ILE A 374 -22.49 -29.80 -33.76
N ASN A 375 -22.80 -28.97 -34.75
CA ASN A 375 -23.27 -29.33 -36.09
C ASN A 375 -24.68 -29.95 -36.13
N PHE A 376 -25.19 -30.19 -37.33
CA PHE A 376 -26.40 -30.97 -37.57
C PHE A 376 -26.09 -32.47 -37.61
N ALA A 377 -27.05 -33.32 -37.28
CA ALA A 377 -26.86 -34.76 -37.11
C ALA A 377 -26.86 -35.52 -38.45
N THR A 378 -27.75 -35.16 -39.38
CA THR A 378 -28.05 -35.95 -40.58
C THR A 378 -28.03 -35.11 -41.86
N TYR A 379 -29.13 -34.99 -42.59
CA TYR A 379 -29.18 -34.43 -43.93
C TYR A 379 -28.88 -32.92 -43.97
N LYS A 380 -29.20 -32.18 -42.90
CA LYS A 380 -28.89 -30.74 -42.80
C LYS A 380 -27.39 -30.47 -42.75
N ARG A 381 -26.58 -31.45 -42.33
CA ARG A 381 -25.13 -31.31 -42.14
C ARG A 381 -24.38 -30.95 -43.42
N GLU A 382 -24.64 -31.65 -44.52
CA GLU A 382 -23.90 -31.43 -45.76
C GLU A 382 -24.22 -30.06 -46.37
N GLY A 383 -25.51 -29.69 -46.38
CA GLY A 383 -25.92 -28.36 -46.83
C GLY A 383 -25.35 -27.23 -45.96
N PHE A 384 -25.23 -27.44 -44.65
CA PHE A 384 -24.61 -26.47 -43.74
C PHE A 384 -23.10 -26.38 -43.96
N LYS A 385 -22.40 -27.51 -44.14
CA LYS A 385 -20.97 -27.58 -44.47
C LYS A 385 -20.65 -26.78 -45.72
N THR A 386 -21.35 -27.04 -46.83
CA THR A 386 -21.15 -26.30 -48.08
C THR A 386 -21.25 -24.79 -47.88
N LEU A 387 -22.22 -24.34 -47.07
CA LEU A 387 -22.45 -22.93 -46.81
C LEU A 387 -21.34 -22.31 -45.93
N ILE A 388 -20.85 -23.04 -44.92
CA ILE A 388 -19.72 -22.61 -44.08
C ILE A 388 -18.43 -22.47 -44.90
N GLU A 389 -18.10 -23.49 -45.72
CA GLU A 389 -16.92 -23.47 -46.59
C GLU A 389 -16.96 -22.27 -47.56
N GLN A 390 -18.11 -21.99 -48.16
CA GLN A 390 -18.31 -20.80 -49.00
C GLN A 390 -18.12 -19.48 -48.24
N GLU A 391 -18.58 -19.39 -46.97
CA GLU A 391 -18.44 -18.17 -46.18
C GLU A 391 -17.01 -17.98 -45.64
N LEU A 392 -16.27 -19.06 -45.34
CA LEU A 392 -14.85 -19.01 -44.99
C LEU A 392 -14.01 -18.44 -46.15
N LEU A 393 -14.16 -19.00 -47.35
CA LEU A 393 -13.50 -18.51 -48.58
C LEU A 393 -13.79 -17.02 -48.82
N ARG A 394 -15.06 -16.61 -48.72
CA ARG A 394 -15.45 -15.21 -48.89
C ARG A 394 -14.79 -14.27 -47.87
N ARG A 395 -14.59 -14.74 -46.64
CA ARG A 395 -14.02 -13.95 -45.54
C ARG A 395 -12.49 -13.83 -45.61
N GLU A 396 -11.81 -14.79 -46.23
CA GLU A 396 -10.41 -14.66 -46.62
C GLU A 396 -10.23 -13.54 -47.66
N GLU A 397 -11.17 -13.43 -48.62
CA GLU A 397 -11.12 -12.45 -49.70
C GLU A 397 -11.62 -11.04 -49.30
N ASN A 398 -12.57 -10.90 -48.36
CA ASN A 398 -13.21 -9.62 -48.01
C ASN A 398 -13.46 -9.45 -46.50
N SER A 399 -12.80 -8.48 -45.86
CA SER A 399 -12.74 -8.30 -44.39
C SER A 399 -13.73 -7.27 -43.80
N GLY A 400 -14.99 -7.26 -44.26
CA GLY A 400 -15.93 -6.15 -43.98
C GLY A 400 -16.97 -6.31 -42.86
N SER A 401 -17.12 -7.46 -42.19
CA SER A 401 -18.27 -7.66 -41.29
C SER A 401 -18.09 -6.96 -39.93
N LEU A 402 -19.11 -6.18 -39.52
CA LEU A 402 -19.20 -5.52 -38.22
C LEU A 402 -19.68 -6.52 -37.16
N SER A 403 -18.77 -7.09 -36.37
CA SER A 403 -19.14 -7.86 -35.18
C SER A 403 -19.56 -6.95 -34.02
N LYS A 404 -20.58 -7.38 -33.28
CA LYS A 404 -21.02 -6.75 -32.01
C LYS A 404 -20.46 -7.46 -30.77
N ASP A 405 -19.62 -8.47 -30.96
CA ASP A 405 -18.92 -9.19 -29.90
C ASP A 405 -17.51 -8.59 -29.72
N TYR A 406 -17.34 -7.88 -28.61
CA TYR A 406 -16.12 -7.13 -28.30
C TYR A 406 -15.94 -6.95 -26.80
N ILE A 407 -14.72 -6.60 -26.41
CA ILE A 407 -14.36 -6.18 -25.07
C ILE A 407 -14.60 -4.66 -24.97
N PRO A 408 -15.58 -4.17 -24.20
CA PRO A 408 -15.84 -2.75 -24.06
C PRO A 408 -14.64 -1.99 -23.46
N PHE A 409 -14.50 -0.72 -23.84
CA PHE A 409 -13.50 0.25 -23.32
C PHE A 409 -12.02 -0.05 -23.64
N ILE A 410 -11.63 -1.31 -23.90
CA ILE A 410 -10.22 -1.68 -24.10
C ILE A 410 -9.56 -0.99 -25.30
N SER A 411 -10.29 -0.79 -26.40
CA SER A 411 -9.74 -0.14 -27.58
C SER A 411 -9.47 1.34 -27.35
N ASP A 412 -10.38 2.04 -26.68
CA ASP A 412 -10.25 3.46 -26.35
C ASP A 412 -9.14 3.68 -25.32
N TYR A 413 -9.05 2.82 -24.30
CA TYR A 413 -7.98 2.82 -23.32
C TYR A 413 -6.60 2.63 -23.99
N ILE A 414 -6.41 1.55 -24.76
CA ILE A 414 -5.12 1.27 -25.41
C ILE A 414 -4.75 2.36 -26.42
N ARG A 415 -5.72 2.93 -27.16
CA ARG A 415 -5.46 4.06 -28.08
C ARG A 415 -5.11 5.35 -27.35
N GLY A 416 -5.60 5.53 -26.12
CA GLY A 416 -5.25 6.67 -25.25
C GLY A 416 -3.81 6.60 -24.76
N VAL A 417 -3.26 5.40 -24.58
CA VAL A 417 -1.89 5.21 -24.09
C VAL A 417 -0.88 5.01 -25.24
N VAL A 418 -1.26 4.30 -26.30
CA VAL A 418 -0.38 3.90 -27.40
C VAL A 418 -0.71 4.67 -28.68
N ASN A 419 0.20 5.55 -29.11
CA ASN A 419 0.08 6.29 -30.36
C ASN A 419 0.59 5.48 -31.56
N ASN A 420 -0.26 4.61 -32.12
CA ASN A 420 0.06 3.76 -33.28
C ASN A 420 -0.97 3.88 -34.41
N SER A 421 -0.50 3.97 -35.66
CA SER A 421 -1.36 4.17 -36.84
C SER A 421 -2.22 2.96 -37.19
N TYR A 422 -1.72 1.74 -36.98
CA TYR A 422 -2.46 0.50 -37.15
C TYR A 422 -3.56 0.37 -36.09
N LEU A 423 -3.23 0.51 -34.81
CA LEU A 423 -4.20 0.40 -33.71
C LEU A 423 -5.31 1.46 -33.75
N LYS A 424 -5.03 2.67 -34.27
CA LYS A 424 -6.06 3.70 -34.48
C LYS A 424 -7.10 3.33 -35.55
N ARG A 425 -6.69 2.62 -36.60
CA ARG A 425 -7.56 2.25 -37.73
C ARG A 425 -8.19 0.86 -37.56
N TYR A 426 -7.57 0.01 -36.75
CA TYR A 426 -7.98 -1.37 -36.54
C TYR A 426 -8.79 -1.51 -35.24
N ASN A 427 -9.99 -2.08 -35.29
CA ASN A 427 -10.81 -2.37 -34.10
C ASN A 427 -10.35 -3.67 -33.43
N PHE A 428 -9.23 -3.62 -32.71
CA PHE A 428 -8.60 -4.76 -32.04
C PHE A 428 -9.32 -5.21 -30.75
N ASP A 429 -10.48 -4.63 -30.42
CA ASP A 429 -11.34 -5.03 -29.31
C ASP A 429 -12.37 -6.10 -29.70
N ARG A 430 -12.54 -6.38 -31.00
CA ARG A 430 -13.50 -7.35 -31.55
C ARG A 430 -12.88 -8.74 -31.56
N TYR A 431 -13.51 -9.73 -30.94
CA TYR A 431 -12.95 -11.09 -30.86
C TYR A 431 -12.63 -11.71 -32.23
N GLU A 432 -13.50 -11.56 -33.25
CA GLU A 432 -13.22 -12.04 -34.62
C GLU A 432 -11.96 -11.43 -35.27
N ARG A 433 -11.51 -10.28 -34.78
CA ARG A 433 -10.30 -9.59 -35.25
C ARG A 433 -9.08 -10.00 -34.42
N ILE A 434 -9.28 -10.13 -33.12
CA ILE A 434 -8.29 -10.66 -32.16
C ILE A 434 -7.88 -12.07 -32.59
N ASP A 435 -8.84 -12.98 -32.76
CA ASP A 435 -8.61 -14.39 -33.14
C ASP A 435 -7.77 -14.52 -34.44
N ARG A 436 -7.83 -13.53 -35.35
CA ARG A 436 -7.09 -13.53 -36.62
C ARG A 436 -5.74 -12.82 -36.59
N ASN A 437 -5.55 -11.86 -35.68
CA ASN A 437 -4.41 -10.93 -35.74
C ASN A 437 -3.76 -10.70 -34.36
N LEU A 438 -3.94 -11.61 -33.40
CA LEU A 438 -3.44 -11.45 -32.03
C LEU A 438 -1.95 -11.11 -32.00
N ASP A 439 -1.10 -11.90 -32.66
CA ASP A 439 0.35 -11.68 -32.70
C ASP A 439 0.71 -10.29 -33.23
N LYS A 440 0.00 -9.85 -34.28
CA LYS A 440 0.18 -8.52 -34.85
C LYS A 440 -0.27 -7.43 -33.89
N ILE A 441 -1.43 -7.58 -33.24
CA ILE A 441 -1.94 -6.62 -32.25
C ILE A 441 -0.94 -6.48 -31.10
N LEU A 442 -0.45 -7.60 -30.56
CA LEU A 442 0.54 -7.61 -29.47
C LEU A 442 1.85 -6.94 -29.90
N SER A 443 2.35 -7.22 -31.11
CA SER A 443 3.57 -6.59 -31.63
C SER A 443 3.50 -5.07 -31.73
N GLU A 444 2.29 -4.51 -31.92
CA GLU A 444 2.07 -3.07 -32.02
C GLU A 444 1.84 -2.41 -30.65
N ILE A 445 1.46 -3.18 -29.63
CA ILE A 445 1.41 -2.76 -28.22
C ILE A 445 2.81 -2.93 -27.63
N LYS A 446 3.67 -1.90 -27.73
CA LYS A 446 5.09 -1.98 -27.33
C LYS A 446 5.35 -2.11 -25.83
N LEU A 447 4.35 -1.86 -24.98
CA LEU A 447 4.47 -1.89 -23.52
C LEU A 447 4.00 -3.25 -23.02
N ASN A 448 4.92 -4.03 -22.42
CA ASN A 448 4.64 -5.38 -21.93
C ASN A 448 3.49 -5.42 -20.90
N ALA A 449 3.42 -4.43 -19.99
CA ALA A 449 2.33 -4.32 -19.03
C ALA A 449 0.96 -4.21 -19.73
N LEU A 450 0.84 -3.38 -20.77
CA LEU A 450 -0.38 -3.24 -21.56
C LEU A 450 -0.70 -4.48 -22.40
N GLN A 451 0.32 -5.23 -22.85
CA GLN A 451 0.11 -6.53 -23.49
C GLN A 451 -0.50 -7.51 -22.50
N GLN A 452 0.01 -7.59 -21.27
CA GLN A 452 -0.53 -8.46 -20.23
C GLN A 452 -1.97 -8.06 -19.85
N GLU A 453 -2.24 -6.77 -19.66
CA GLU A 453 -3.60 -6.27 -19.42
C GLU A 453 -4.55 -6.64 -20.57
N PHE A 454 -4.11 -6.50 -21.82
CA PHE A 454 -4.91 -6.89 -22.98
C PHE A 454 -5.15 -8.40 -23.02
N LEU A 455 -4.10 -9.19 -22.79
CA LEU A 455 -4.16 -10.65 -22.79
C LEU A 455 -5.09 -11.17 -21.71
N GLU A 456 -5.14 -10.56 -20.52
CA GLU A 456 -6.05 -10.97 -19.45
C GLU A 456 -7.52 -10.99 -19.93
N PHE A 457 -7.98 -9.93 -20.60
CA PHE A 457 -9.35 -9.87 -21.13
C PHE A 457 -9.59 -10.85 -22.30
N VAL A 458 -8.57 -11.06 -23.14
CA VAL A 458 -8.62 -11.99 -24.27
C VAL A 458 -8.70 -13.43 -23.77
N ASP A 459 -7.80 -13.79 -22.87
CA ASP A 459 -7.66 -15.11 -22.28
C ASP A 459 -8.90 -15.48 -21.50
N ASN A 460 -9.47 -14.57 -20.69
CA ASN A 460 -10.75 -14.78 -20.00
C ASN A 460 -11.89 -15.12 -20.97
N ASN A 461 -11.85 -14.61 -22.20
CA ASN A 461 -12.82 -14.87 -23.28
C ASN A 461 -14.28 -14.64 -22.85
N TYR A 462 -14.55 -13.66 -21.99
CA TYR A 462 -15.93 -13.36 -21.56
C TYR A 462 -16.78 -12.71 -22.68
N TYR A 463 -18.10 -12.74 -22.49
CA TYR A 463 -19.05 -11.98 -23.28
C TYR A 463 -19.64 -10.85 -22.45
N TYR A 464 -19.73 -9.65 -23.02
CA TYR A 464 -20.17 -8.44 -22.33
C TYR A 464 -21.58 -8.06 -22.77
N ALA A 465 -22.57 -8.58 -22.05
CA ALA A 465 -23.97 -8.44 -22.37
C ALA A 465 -24.52 -7.09 -21.91
N SER A 466 -25.42 -6.49 -22.70
CA SER A 466 -26.09 -5.26 -22.29
C SER A 466 -27.34 -5.57 -21.48
N VAL A 467 -27.59 -4.79 -20.43
CA VAL A 467 -28.78 -4.93 -19.60
C VAL A 467 -30.03 -4.60 -20.42
N LYS A 468 -31.06 -5.45 -20.31
CA LYS A 468 -32.41 -5.17 -20.83
C LYS A 468 -33.31 -4.64 -19.73
N SER A 469 -33.27 -5.27 -18.56
CA SER A 469 -34.03 -4.87 -17.37
C SER A 469 -33.41 -5.51 -16.12
N CYS A 470 -33.47 -4.81 -14.99
CA CYS A 470 -33.24 -5.39 -13.67
C CYS A 470 -34.31 -4.86 -12.73
N GLU A 471 -35.26 -5.71 -12.33
CA GLU A 471 -36.48 -5.26 -11.68
C GLU A 471 -36.87 -6.17 -10.50
N LYS A 472 -37.49 -5.56 -9.48
CA LYS A 472 -38.12 -6.28 -8.37
C LYS A 472 -39.34 -7.04 -8.89
N THR A 473 -39.40 -8.35 -8.65
CA THR A 473 -40.45 -9.23 -9.19
C THR A 473 -41.76 -9.20 -8.40
N GLY A 474 -41.76 -8.63 -7.19
CA GLY A 474 -42.88 -8.67 -6.25
C GLY A 474 -43.15 -10.04 -5.62
N LYS A 475 -42.34 -11.06 -5.94
CA LYS A 475 -42.44 -12.42 -5.37
C LYS A 475 -41.32 -12.66 -4.35
N LYS A 476 -41.59 -13.56 -3.41
CA LYS A 476 -40.57 -14.10 -2.52
C LYS A 476 -40.25 -15.54 -2.89
N ASP A 477 -38.98 -15.91 -2.86
CA ASP A 477 -38.51 -17.27 -3.16
C ASP A 477 -37.30 -17.63 -2.27
N VAL A 478 -36.99 -18.92 -2.16
CA VAL A 478 -35.83 -19.41 -1.43
C VAL A 478 -34.57 -19.13 -2.22
N VAL A 479 -33.59 -18.50 -1.57
CA VAL A 479 -32.29 -18.16 -2.17
C VAL A 479 -31.17 -18.99 -1.57
N TYR A 480 -30.20 -19.31 -2.40
CA TYR A 480 -29.11 -20.22 -2.09
C TYR A 480 -27.76 -19.59 -2.41
N SER A 481 -26.71 -20.19 -1.85
CA SER A 481 -25.34 -19.92 -2.26
C SER A 481 -24.42 -21.07 -1.89
N ILE A 482 -23.15 -20.97 -2.30
CA ILE A 482 -22.08 -21.89 -1.96
C ILE A 482 -20.87 -21.12 -1.44
N ARG A 483 -20.04 -21.79 -0.64
CA ARG A 483 -18.74 -21.30 -0.19
C ARG A 483 -17.69 -21.78 -1.16
N VAL A 484 -16.99 -20.89 -1.85
CA VAL A 484 -15.88 -21.23 -2.75
C VAL A 484 -14.54 -20.92 -2.09
N ASP A 485 -13.66 -21.91 -1.96
CA ASP A 485 -12.33 -21.72 -1.41
C ASP A 485 -11.43 -21.03 -2.47
N SER A 486 -11.59 -19.71 -2.60
CA SER A 486 -10.83 -18.81 -3.49
C SER A 486 -10.79 -17.38 -2.94
N ASP A 487 -9.79 -16.60 -3.38
CA ASP A 487 -9.56 -15.23 -2.92
C ASP A 487 -10.76 -14.32 -3.22
N CYS A 488 -11.36 -14.48 -4.41
CA CYS A 488 -12.56 -13.76 -4.86
C CYS A 488 -13.87 -14.52 -4.66
N HIS A 489 -13.88 -15.61 -3.88
CA HIS A 489 -15.07 -16.37 -3.46
C HIS A 489 -16.21 -16.51 -4.51
N SER A 490 -15.86 -16.67 -5.78
CA SER A 490 -16.80 -16.52 -6.89
C SER A 490 -17.16 -17.84 -7.54
N PHE A 491 -18.33 -17.90 -8.16
CA PHE A 491 -18.77 -19.05 -8.94
C PHE A 491 -19.62 -18.65 -10.15
N VAL A 492 -19.54 -19.42 -11.22
CA VAL A 492 -20.35 -19.25 -12.43
C VAL A 492 -21.69 -19.96 -12.27
N ALA A 493 -22.78 -19.23 -12.49
CA ALA A 493 -24.13 -19.78 -12.51
C ALA A 493 -25.02 -19.10 -13.56
N ASN A 494 -25.75 -19.91 -14.35
CA ASN A 494 -26.46 -19.48 -15.57
C ASN A 494 -25.58 -18.66 -16.55
N GLY A 495 -24.26 -18.87 -16.51
CA GLY A 495 -23.28 -18.08 -17.26
C GLY A 495 -22.84 -16.77 -16.60
N LEU A 496 -23.50 -16.29 -15.55
CA LEU A 496 -23.08 -15.09 -14.82
C LEU A 496 -22.13 -15.45 -13.68
N ILE A 497 -21.23 -14.54 -13.30
CA ILE A 497 -20.28 -14.73 -12.19
C ILE A 497 -20.87 -14.11 -10.92
N ASN A 498 -20.90 -14.88 -9.83
CA ASN A 498 -21.55 -14.61 -8.54
C ASN A 498 -20.50 -14.57 -7.40
N HIS A 499 -20.76 -13.92 -6.25
CA HIS A 499 -19.80 -13.80 -5.10
C HIS A 499 -20.51 -13.68 -3.72
N ASN A 500 -19.85 -14.09 -2.61
CA ASN A 500 -20.29 -13.93 -1.19
C ASN A 500 -19.20 -13.70 -0.10
N THR A 501 -19.58 -13.34 1.15
CA THR A 501 -18.71 -13.28 2.38
C THR A 501 -19.34 -13.83 3.68
N GLU A 502 -18.49 -14.23 4.65
CA GLU A 502 -18.85 -14.76 5.99
C GLU A 502 -17.95 -14.20 7.11
N ALA A 503 -18.43 -14.15 8.37
CA ALA A 503 -17.68 -13.60 9.50
C ALA A 503 -17.99 -14.31 10.83
N ARG A 504 -17.05 -14.25 11.78
CA ARG A 504 -17.22 -14.56 13.21
C ARG A 504 -16.34 -13.63 14.07
N MET A 505 -16.47 -13.70 15.40
CA MET A 505 -15.59 -12.94 16.29
C MET A 505 -14.19 -13.55 16.34
N THR A 506 -13.15 -12.73 16.50
CA THR A 506 -11.81 -13.24 16.87
C THR A 506 -11.74 -13.58 18.36
N LYS A 507 -10.70 -14.33 18.76
CA LYS A 507 -10.41 -14.61 20.18
C LYS A 507 -10.23 -13.32 21.00
N LEU A 508 -9.74 -12.25 20.37
CA LEU A 508 -9.55 -10.94 21.00
C LEU A 508 -10.89 -10.28 21.33
N THR A 509 -11.86 -10.34 20.42
CA THR A 509 -13.18 -9.71 20.61
C THR A 509 -13.94 -10.29 21.79
N GLU A 510 -13.75 -11.57 22.11
CA GLU A 510 -14.32 -12.15 23.33
C GLU A 510 -13.81 -11.45 24.60
N GLN A 511 -12.55 -11.01 24.62
CA GLN A 511 -12.00 -10.27 25.76
C GLN A 511 -12.66 -8.88 25.93
N LEU A 512 -13.34 -8.37 24.91
CA LEU A 512 -14.14 -7.15 25.01
C LEU A 512 -15.51 -7.40 25.69
N LEU A 513 -15.98 -8.65 25.72
CA LEU A 513 -17.36 -9.02 26.08
C LEU A 513 -17.47 -9.93 27.31
N ILE A 514 -16.36 -10.50 27.81
CA ILE A 514 -16.37 -11.35 29.01
C ILE A 514 -17.02 -10.61 30.19
N ASP A 515 -17.83 -11.36 30.96
CA ASP A 515 -18.57 -10.90 32.14
C ASP A 515 -19.68 -9.87 31.88
N ILE A 516 -20.10 -9.66 30.63
CA ILE A 516 -21.21 -8.75 30.30
C ILE A 516 -22.56 -9.19 30.89
N ASP A 517 -22.73 -10.48 31.17
CA ASP A 517 -23.93 -11.09 31.77
C ASP A 517 -23.98 -10.99 33.30
N LYS A 518 -22.95 -10.41 33.93
CA LYS A 518 -22.79 -10.32 35.40
C LYS A 518 -23.01 -8.91 35.93
N ASP A 519 -23.91 -8.16 35.29
CA ASP A 519 -24.24 -6.78 35.66
C ASP A 519 -23.00 -5.88 35.83
N THR A 520 -22.05 -6.03 34.91
CA THR A 520 -20.76 -5.31 34.95
C THR A 520 -20.80 -3.93 34.29
N VAL A 521 -21.84 -3.68 33.49
CA VAL A 521 -22.05 -2.45 32.73
C VAL A 521 -23.52 -2.10 32.71
N ASP A 522 -23.83 -0.82 32.53
CA ASP A 522 -25.21 -0.36 32.41
C ASP A 522 -25.76 -0.68 31.02
N PHE A 523 -27.04 -0.99 30.97
CA PHE A 523 -27.77 -1.24 29.73
C PHE A 523 -28.77 -0.10 29.50
N THR A 524 -28.77 0.43 28.29
CA THR A 524 -29.74 1.44 27.81
C THR A 524 -30.72 0.78 26.85
N ALA A 525 -31.89 1.40 26.67
CA ALA A 525 -32.83 0.94 25.65
C ALA A 525 -32.22 1.12 24.24
N ASN A 526 -32.55 0.21 23.33
CA ASN A 526 -32.21 0.33 21.91
C ASN A 526 -33.07 1.41 21.24
N TYR A 527 -32.88 1.63 19.93
CA TYR A 527 -33.54 2.74 19.20
C TYR A 527 -35.09 2.71 19.19
N ASP A 528 -35.73 1.56 19.45
CA ASP A 528 -37.19 1.39 19.47
C ASP A 528 -37.74 0.90 20.81
N ASP A 529 -36.93 0.97 21.88
CA ASP A 529 -37.24 0.52 23.25
C ASP A 529 -37.70 -0.95 23.38
N SER A 530 -37.52 -1.79 22.33
CA SER A 530 -37.91 -3.20 22.37
C SER A 530 -36.86 -4.12 22.99
N MET A 531 -35.60 -3.66 23.05
CA MET A 531 -34.45 -4.39 23.60
C MET A 531 -33.55 -3.43 24.37
N THR A 532 -32.54 -4.00 25.04
CA THR A 532 -31.51 -3.23 25.73
C THR A 532 -30.14 -3.53 25.13
N GLU A 533 -29.28 -2.52 25.11
CA GLU A 533 -27.88 -2.61 24.67
C GLU A 533 -26.94 -2.04 25.73
N PRO A 534 -25.70 -2.54 25.84
CA PRO A 534 -24.74 -2.03 26.82
C PRO A 534 -24.26 -0.61 26.45
N ASP A 535 -24.26 0.32 27.40
CA ASP A 535 -23.74 1.69 27.21
C ASP A 535 -22.22 1.68 26.96
N VAL A 536 -21.52 0.77 27.64
CA VAL A 536 -20.08 0.50 27.49
C VAL A 536 -19.81 -1.00 27.56
N LEU A 537 -18.69 -1.45 27.01
CA LEU A 537 -18.30 -2.86 27.10
C LEU A 537 -17.38 -3.12 28.31
N PRO A 538 -17.47 -4.29 28.99
CA PRO A 538 -16.61 -4.67 30.11
C PRO A 538 -15.20 -5.08 29.67
N SER A 539 -14.63 -4.33 28.72
CA SER A 539 -13.42 -4.69 28.00
C SER A 539 -12.24 -4.98 28.94
N ARG A 540 -11.53 -6.07 28.67
CA ARG A 540 -10.24 -6.42 29.31
C ARG A 540 -9.04 -5.89 28.55
N VAL A 541 -9.26 -5.20 27.43
CA VAL A 541 -8.23 -4.72 26.51
C VAL A 541 -8.42 -3.22 26.22
N PRO A 542 -7.34 -2.41 26.21
CA PRO A 542 -7.41 -0.99 25.84
C PRO A 542 -7.57 -0.80 24.31
N ASN A 543 -8.71 -1.23 23.75
CA ASN A 543 -8.95 -1.32 22.31
C ASN A 543 -8.80 0.02 21.56
N LEU A 544 -9.13 1.14 22.21
CA LEU A 544 -8.98 2.48 21.62
C LEU A 544 -7.53 2.78 21.22
N LEU A 545 -6.56 2.42 22.07
CA LEU A 545 -5.14 2.60 21.79
C LEU A 545 -4.59 1.47 20.92
N LEU A 546 -5.04 0.23 21.14
CA LEU A 546 -4.60 -0.93 20.37
C LEU A 546 -4.88 -0.77 18.87
N ASN A 547 -6.12 -0.47 18.51
CA ASN A 547 -6.57 -0.40 17.12
C ASN A 547 -6.64 1.03 16.57
N GLY A 548 -6.62 2.03 17.44
CA GLY A 548 -6.77 3.42 17.04
C GLY A 548 -8.20 3.78 16.65
N SER A 549 -8.40 5.02 16.23
CA SER A 549 -9.68 5.52 15.73
C SER A 549 -9.46 6.70 14.80
N SER A 550 -10.33 6.84 13.80
CA SER A 550 -10.34 7.98 12.90
C SER A 550 -11.77 8.43 12.65
N GLY A 551 -12.04 9.73 12.78
CA GLY A 551 -13.39 10.27 12.62
C GLY A 551 -13.43 11.78 12.51
N ILE A 552 -14.40 12.28 11.74
CA ILE A 552 -14.71 13.70 11.60
C ILE A 552 -16.13 13.92 12.10
N ALA A 553 -16.26 14.77 13.11
CA ALA A 553 -17.54 15.21 13.67
C ALA A 553 -17.78 16.68 13.30
N VAL A 554 -18.92 17.24 13.72
CA VAL A 554 -19.22 18.66 13.49
C VAL A 554 -18.24 19.52 14.30
N GLY A 555 -17.29 20.17 13.61
CA GLY A 555 -16.29 21.06 14.20
C GLY A 555 -15.11 20.37 14.91
N MET A 556 -15.02 19.05 14.88
CA MET A 556 -13.98 18.27 15.58
C MET A 556 -13.46 17.11 14.71
N ALA A 557 -12.23 16.69 14.93
CA ALA A 557 -11.64 15.53 14.30
C ALA A 557 -10.84 14.73 15.32
N THR A 558 -10.86 13.40 15.19
CA THR A 558 -10.03 12.47 15.96
C THR A 558 -9.20 11.62 15.01
N ASN A 559 -7.96 11.36 15.39
CA ASN A 559 -7.06 10.49 14.64
C ASN A 559 -6.02 9.89 15.59
N ILE A 560 -6.39 8.78 16.21
CA ILE A 560 -5.60 8.03 17.19
C ILE A 560 -4.91 6.88 16.44
N PRO A 561 -3.57 6.81 16.44
CA PRO A 561 -2.86 5.72 15.79
C PRO A 561 -2.97 4.42 16.60
N PRO A 562 -2.83 3.25 15.95
CA PRO A 562 -2.76 1.97 16.63
C PRO A 562 -1.42 1.80 17.39
N HIS A 563 -1.44 0.95 18.41
CA HIS A 563 -0.29 0.65 19.27
C HIS A 563 -0.17 -0.87 19.45
N ARG A 564 1.00 -1.29 19.93
CA ARG A 564 1.29 -2.68 20.21
C ARG A 564 0.69 -3.12 21.54
N MET A 565 0.03 -4.28 21.56
CA MET A 565 -0.59 -4.85 22.77
C MET A 565 0.41 -4.95 23.93
N ASP A 566 1.58 -5.54 23.68
CA ASP A 566 2.59 -5.82 24.71
C ASP A 566 3.03 -4.55 25.44
N GLU A 567 3.28 -3.47 24.70
CA GLU A 567 3.71 -2.17 25.25
C GLU A 567 2.57 -1.51 26.07
N LEU A 568 1.32 -1.67 25.64
CA LEU A 568 0.17 -1.17 26.40
C LEU A 568 -0.02 -1.95 27.70
N ILE A 569 0.11 -3.28 27.67
CA ILE A 569 -0.02 -4.12 28.87
C ILE A 569 1.11 -3.83 29.86
N GLU A 570 2.35 -3.74 29.39
CA GLU A 570 3.51 -3.40 30.22
C GLU A 570 3.35 -2.02 30.86
N ALA A 571 2.88 -1.01 30.11
CA ALA A 571 2.59 0.32 30.66
C ALA A 571 1.47 0.30 31.72
N LEU A 572 0.40 -0.49 31.50
CA LEU A 572 -0.68 -0.63 32.47
C LEU A 572 -0.20 -1.31 33.77
N LEU A 573 0.63 -2.35 33.66
CA LEU A 573 1.24 -3.02 34.81
C LEU A 573 2.16 -2.06 35.58
N HIS A 574 2.97 -1.27 34.86
CA HIS A 574 3.84 -0.25 35.48
C HIS A 574 3.05 0.80 36.25
N ILE A 575 1.92 1.28 35.71
CA ILE A 575 1.04 2.24 36.40
C ILE A 575 0.38 1.61 37.64
N ILE A 576 0.05 0.32 37.61
CA ILE A 576 -0.50 -0.39 38.77
C ILE A 576 0.54 -0.50 39.90
N ASP A 577 1.77 -0.87 39.55
CA ASP A 577 2.87 -1.04 40.52
C ASP A 577 3.40 0.32 41.03
N ASN A 578 3.39 1.35 40.18
CA ASN A 578 3.83 2.70 40.51
C ASN A 578 2.84 3.78 39.99
N PRO A 579 1.78 4.09 40.75
CA PRO A 579 0.75 5.07 40.35
C PRO A 579 1.28 6.50 40.11
N GLU A 580 2.36 6.87 40.82
CA GLU A 580 3.00 8.18 40.75
C GLU A 580 4.18 8.22 39.76
N CYS A 581 4.30 7.23 38.86
CA CYS A 581 5.33 7.23 37.81
C CYS A 581 5.30 8.50 36.96
N GLU A 582 6.44 8.91 36.42
CA GLU A 582 6.55 10.06 35.53
C GLU A 582 6.09 9.72 34.10
N ASP A 583 5.59 10.70 33.35
CA ASP A 583 5.16 10.50 31.94
C ASP A 583 6.31 9.93 31.08
N SER A 584 7.56 10.26 31.41
CA SER A 584 8.77 9.77 30.73
C SER A 584 8.99 8.26 30.88
N GLU A 585 8.57 7.65 32.01
CA GLU A 585 8.66 6.22 32.23
C GLU A 585 7.70 5.47 31.29
N ILE A 586 6.47 5.98 31.15
CA ILE A 586 5.47 5.41 30.21
C ILE A 586 5.97 5.53 28.76
N LEU A 587 6.60 6.64 28.40
CA LEU A 587 7.20 6.84 27.07
C LEU A 587 8.39 5.91 26.79
N SER A 588 9.08 5.44 27.83
CA SER A 588 10.16 4.45 27.68
C SER A 588 9.64 3.05 27.35
N ILE A 589 8.42 2.73 27.80
CA ILE A 589 7.72 1.47 27.53
C ILE A 589 7.00 1.55 26.17
N ILE A 590 6.15 2.57 25.99
CA ILE A 590 5.39 2.80 24.74
C ILE A 590 6.26 3.59 23.78
N LYS A 591 7.01 2.87 22.94
CA LYS A 591 8.00 3.45 22.02
C LYS A 591 7.36 4.37 20.97
N GLY A 592 6.11 4.09 20.62
CA GLY A 592 5.35 4.83 19.61
C GLY A 592 4.29 3.98 18.92
N PRO A 593 3.62 4.54 17.90
CA PRO A 593 2.63 3.81 17.11
C PRO A 593 3.16 2.52 16.50
N ASP A 594 2.27 1.56 16.26
CA ASP A 594 2.55 0.32 15.56
C ASP A 594 1.45 0.06 14.53
N PHE A 595 1.71 0.46 13.28
CA PHE A 595 0.75 0.39 12.19
C PHE A 595 0.64 -1.04 11.65
N PRO A 596 -0.57 -1.49 11.25
CA PRO A 596 -0.78 -2.82 10.71
C PRO A 596 0.04 -3.11 9.44
N THR A 597 0.32 -2.10 8.62
CA THR A 597 1.10 -2.21 7.38
C THR A 597 2.62 -2.05 7.58
N GLY A 598 3.08 -1.80 8.80
CA GLY A 598 4.49 -1.56 9.10
C GLY A 598 4.96 -0.15 8.74
N GLY A 599 6.02 -0.06 7.95
CA GLY A 599 6.68 1.19 7.54
C GLY A 599 7.64 1.74 8.58
N ILE A 600 8.26 2.87 8.24
CA ILE A 600 9.31 3.53 9.05
C ILE A 600 8.78 4.89 9.52
N ILE A 601 8.73 5.10 10.83
CA ILE A 601 8.51 6.42 11.44
C ILE A 601 9.86 7.09 11.64
N PHE A 602 9.99 8.32 11.12
CA PHE A 602 11.16 9.16 11.36
C PHE A 602 10.85 10.20 12.44
N GLY A 603 11.66 10.20 13.49
CA GLY A 603 11.62 11.18 14.56
C GLY A 603 10.66 10.86 15.70
N LYS A 604 11.20 10.91 16.92
CA LYS A 604 10.44 10.68 18.17
C LYS A 604 9.75 11.92 18.71
N LYS A 605 10.13 13.12 18.25
CA LYS A 605 9.57 14.39 18.76
C LYS A 605 8.06 14.47 18.54
N GLY A 606 7.59 14.15 17.33
CA GLY A 606 6.15 14.17 17.03
C GLY A 606 5.33 13.16 17.83
N ILE A 607 5.94 12.02 18.20
CA ILE A 607 5.35 11.00 19.08
C ILE A 607 5.26 11.56 20.52
N THR A 608 6.36 12.14 21.01
CA THR A 608 6.45 12.72 22.36
C THR A 608 5.43 13.85 22.54
N ASP A 609 5.35 14.76 21.57
CA ASP A 609 4.37 15.86 21.57
C ASP A 609 2.94 15.31 21.61
N ALA A 610 2.64 14.29 20.80
CA ALA A 610 1.32 13.66 20.76
C ALA A 610 0.92 13.01 22.08
N TYR A 611 1.84 12.34 22.75
CA TYR A 611 1.55 11.61 23.97
C TYR A 611 1.48 12.49 25.23
N THR A 612 2.21 13.61 25.23
CA THR A 612 2.23 14.58 26.34
C THR A 612 1.19 15.69 26.21
N THR A 613 0.76 16.04 25.00
CA THR A 613 -0.22 17.12 24.76
C THR A 613 -1.52 16.65 24.11
N GLY A 614 -1.56 15.42 23.61
CA GLY A 614 -2.68 14.86 22.84
C GLY A 614 -2.69 15.25 21.36
N ARG A 615 -1.71 16.03 20.87
CA ARG A 615 -1.57 16.40 19.46
C ARG A 615 -0.13 16.31 18.98
N GLY A 616 0.09 15.74 17.80
CA GLY A 616 1.42 15.67 17.19
C GLY A 616 1.34 15.30 15.73
N ARG A 617 2.49 15.31 15.05
CA ARG A 617 2.60 14.90 13.64
C ARG A 617 3.82 14.03 13.48
N ILE A 618 3.65 12.91 12.81
CA ILE A 618 4.74 11.98 12.49
C ILE A 618 4.80 11.76 10.98
N LYS A 619 6.00 11.57 10.45
CA LYS A 619 6.19 11.13 9.06
C LYS A 619 6.29 9.61 9.05
N VAL A 620 5.53 8.96 8.18
CA VAL A 620 5.56 7.51 7.95
C VAL A 620 6.03 7.28 6.52
N ARG A 621 7.15 6.57 6.36
CA ARG A 621 7.79 6.27 5.08
C ARG A 621 7.66 4.78 4.76
N ALA A 622 7.60 4.46 3.47
CA ALA A 622 7.67 3.11 2.94
C ALA A 622 9.00 2.46 3.30
N LYS A 623 8.99 1.15 3.52
CA LYS A 623 10.21 0.36 3.69
C LYS A 623 10.69 -0.10 2.32
N THR A 624 11.96 0.17 2.04
CA THR A 624 12.55 -0.07 0.72
C THR A 624 13.96 -0.60 0.86
N HIS A 625 14.41 -1.40 -0.11
CA HIS A 625 15.80 -1.78 -0.28
C HIS A 625 16.22 -1.74 -1.75
N ILE A 626 17.54 -1.75 -2.01
CA ILE A 626 18.10 -1.71 -3.36
C ILE A 626 18.64 -3.09 -3.73
N GLU A 627 18.30 -3.58 -4.92
CA GLU A 627 18.85 -4.80 -5.52
C GLU A 627 19.63 -4.47 -6.81
N GLU A 628 20.67 -5.25 -7.12
CA GLU A 628 21.43 -5.13 -8.37
C GLU A 628 21.04 -6.20 -9.40
N LYS A 629 20.74 -5.79 -10.63
CA LYS A 629 20.38 -6.70 -11.73
C LYS A 629 21.08 -6.29 -13.04
N LYS A 630 21.98 -7.15 -13.55
CA LYS A 630 22.63 -7.01 -14.88
C LYS A 630 23.17 -5.58 -15.18
N ASN A 631 23.93 -4.98 -14.25
CA ASN A 631 24.42 -3.59 -14.29
C ASN A 631 23.34 -2.49 -14.23
N ARG A 632 22.26 -2.71 -13.47
CA ARG A 632 21.27 -1.68 -13.12
C ARG A 632 20.86 -1.86 -11.66
N GLU A 633 20.67 -0.75 -10.97
CA GLU A 633 20.05 -0.73 -9.65
C GLU A 633 18.53 -0.80 -9.79
N VAL A 634 17.89 -1.47 -8.84
CA VAL A 634 16.45 -1.67 -8.77
C VAL A 634 16.01 -1.32 -7.36
N ILE A 635 15.03 -0.42 -7.25
CA ILE A 635 14.41 -0.08 -5.96
C ILE A 635 13.27 -1.08 -5.74
N ILE A 636 13.30 -1.77 -4.60
CA ILE A 636 12.22 -2.63 -4.13
C ILE A 636 11.48 -1.93 -3.01
N VAL A 637 10.15 -1.92 -3.08
CA VAL A 637 9.27 -1.45 -1.99
C VAL A 637 8.62 -2.66 -1.33
N ASP A 638 8.96 -2.88 -0.06
CA ASP A 638 8.50 -4.03 0.73
C ASP A 638 7.24 -3.70 1.55
N GLU A 639 7.17 -2.48 2.08
CA GLU A 639 6.06 -2.04 2.95
C GLU A 639 5.63 -0.61 2.60
N LEU A 640 4.33 -0.33 2.68
CA LEU A 640 3.75 0.98 2.39
C LEU A 640 3.24 1.65 3.67
N PRO A 641 3.22 3.00 3.71
CA PRO A 641 2.63 3.71 4.84
C PRO A 641 1.15 3.35 5.06
N TYR A 642 0.69 3.56 6.29
CA TYR A 642 -0.67 3.22 6.70
C TYR A 642 -1.74 3.91 5.83
N GLN A 643 -2.75 3.14 5.40
CA GLN A 643 -3.86 3.58 4.54
C GLN A 643 -3.45 4.09 3.14
N VAL A 644 -2.29 3.69 2.63
CA VAL A 644 -1.88 3.94 1.24
C VAL A 644 -2.31 2.77 0.34
N ASN A 645 -2.99 3.08 -0.75
CA ASN A 645 -3.41 2.08 -1.73
C ASN A 645 -2.27 1.80 -2.73
N LYS A 646 -1.91 0.53 -2.89
CA LYS A 646 -0.79 0.09 -3.73
C LYS A 646 -0.97 0.45 -5.21
N SER A 647 -2.12 0.08 -5.78
CA SER A 647 -2.45 0.30 -7.20
C SER A 647 -2.41 1.79 -7.57
N ARG A 648 -3.02 2.65 -6.74
CA ARG A 648 -3.01 4.12 -6.92
C ARG A 648 -1.61 4.70 -6.78
N LEU A 649 -0.77 4.16 -5.91
CA LEU A 649 0.61 4.62 -5.79
C LEU A 649 1.39 4.33 -7.08
N ILE A 650 1.30 3.11 -7.60
CA ILE A 650 1.97 2.70 -8.85
C ILE A 650 1.48 3.58 -10.02
N GLU A 651 0.18 3.82 -10.11
CA GLU A 651 -0.43 4.72 -11.09
C GLU A 651 0.15 6.14 -10.98
N ASN A 652 0.19 6.71 -9.77
CA ASN A 652 0.75 8.04 -9.53
C ASN A 652 2.24 8.13 -9.90
N ILE A 653 3.04 7.12 -9.58
CA ILE A 653 4.46 7.09 -9.99
C ILE A 653 4.57 7.06 -11.51
N ALA A 654 3.76 6.24 -12.19
CA ALA A 654 3.75 6.17 -13.66
C ALA A 654 3.39 7.51 -14.30
N HIS A 655 2.45 8.27 -13.72
CA HIS A 655 2.14 9.65 -14.14
C HIS A 655 3.33 10.60 -13.94
N LEU A 656 3.96 10.60 -12.76
CA LEU A 656 5.10 11.47 -12.47
C LEU A 656 6.31 11.20 -13.38
N VAL A 657 6.52 9.95 -13.77
CA VAL A 657 7.55 9.56 -14.75
C VAL A 657 7.19 10.04 -16.15
N ARG A 658 5.91 9.88 -16.55
CA ARG A 658 5.41 10.33 -17.86
C ARG A 658 5.52 11.86 -18.02
N ASP A 659 5.19 12.60 -16.98
CA ASP A 659 5.24 14.07 -16.94
C ASP A 659 6.66 14.61 -16.73
N LYS A 660 7.67 13.72 -16.68
CA LYS A 660 9.08 14.04 -16.42
C LYS A 660 9.32 14.82 -15.12
N THR A 661 8.44 14.65 -14.14
CA THR A 661 8.64 15.20 -12.80
C THR A 661 9.65 14.36 -12.03
N ILE A 662 9.62 13.04 -12.24
CA ILE A 662 10.64 12.10 -11.73
C ILE A 662 11.37 11.49 -12.94
N GLU A 663 12.66 11.75 -13.04
CA GLU A 663 13.53 11.13 -14.05
C GLU A 663 14.32 9.96 -13.46
N GLY A 664 14.90 9.11 -14.31
CA GLY A 664 15.74 7.99 -13.89
C GLY A 664 15.04 6.64 -13.72
N ILE A 665 13.71 6.57 -13.80
CA ILE A 665 12.95 5.32 -13.79
C ILE A 665 12.82 4.77 -15.23
N SER A 666 13.08 3.48 -15.39
CA SER A 666 12.95 2.74 -16.66
C SER A 666 11.63 1.98 -16.75
N GLU A 667 11.28 1.23 -15.71
CA GLU A 667 10.08 0.40 -15.65
C GLU A 667 9.60 0.26 -14.20
N ILE A 668 8.30 0.04 -14.02
CA ILE A 668 7.68 -0.26 -12.72
C ILE A 668 6.86 -1.54 -12.89
N ARG A 669 7.02 -2.50 -11.99
CA ARG A 669 6.27 -3.76 -11.96
C ARG A 669 5.76 -4.05 -10.56
N ASP A 670 4.63 -4.72 -10.47
CA ASP A 670 4.12 -5.31 -9.23
C ASP A 670 4.40 -6.81 -9.26
N GLU A 671 5.26 -7.27 -8.35
CA GLU A 671 5.64 -8.66 -8.16
C GLU A 671 5.13 -9.17 -6.79
N SER A 672 4.11 -8.51 -6.22
CA SER A 672 3.49 -8.93 -4.95
C SER A 672 2.81 -10.29 -5.07
N ASP A 673 2.94 -11.12 -4.05
CA ASP A 673 2.33 -12.44 -3.97
C ASP A 673 1.68 -12.68 -2.60
N ARG A 674 1.42 -13.95 -2.26
CA ARG A 674 0.83 -14.33 -0.96
C ARG A 674 1.83 -14.27 0.20
N GLU A 675 3.13 -14.23 -0.08
CA GLU A 675 4.20 -14.19 0.92
C GLU A 675 4.56 -12.76 1.30
N GLY A 676 4.34 -11.78 0.42
CA GLY A 676 4.54 -10.38 0.74
C GLY A 676 4.29 -9.42 -0.41
N MET A 677 4.27 -8.12 -0.08
CA MET A 677 4.21 -7.07 -1.08
C MET A 677 5.60 -6.82 -1.67
N ARG A 678 5.69 -6.67 -2.99
CA ARG A 678 6.94 -6.40 -3.69
C ARG A 678 6.70 -5.54 -4.92
N ILE A 679 6.94 -4.23 -4.79
CA ILE A 679 6.89 -3.31 -5.94
C ILE A 679 8.30 -3.10 -6.45
N VAL A 680 8.52 -3.33 -7.74
CA VAL A 680 9.84 -3.27 -8.39
C VAL A 680 9.91 -2.04 -9.27
N ILE A 681 10.85 -1.15 -8.97
CA ILE A 681 11.12 0.06 -9.75
C ILE A 681 12.53 -0.06 -10.34
N GLU A 682 12.60 -0.39 -11.64
CA GLU A 682 13.87 -0.51 -12.34
C GLU A 682 14.39 0.85 -12.79
N LEU A 683 15.67 1.13 -12.54
CA LEU A 683 16.30 2.40 -12.88
C LEU A 683 17.01 2.37 -14.24
N LYS A 684 17.24 3.55 -14.82
CA LYS A 684 18.10 3.74 -15.99
C LYS A 684 19.57 3.54 -15.59
N ARG A 685 20.43 3.19 -16.55
CA ARG A 685 21.85 2.82 -16.31
C ARG A 685 22.69 3.92 -15.63
N ASP A 686 22.30 5.17 -15.81
CA ASP A 686 22.99 6.37 -15.34
C ASP A 686 22.28 7.05 -14.15
N ALA A 687 21.14 6.50 -13.71
CA ALA A 687 20.38 7.07 -12.60
C ALA A 687 20.90 6.53 -11.25
N MET A 688 21.12 7.45 -10.31
CA MET A 688 21.50 7.09 -8.93
C MET A 688 20.24 6.74 -8.14
N SER A 689 20.19 5.53 -7.56
CA SER A 689 19.04 5.06 -6.77
C SER A 689 18.65 6.01 -5.64
N ASP A 690 19.61 6.53 -4.88
CA ASP A 690 19.34 7.46 -3.76
C ASP A 690 18.60 8.72 -4.19
N ILE A 691 18.92 9.28 -5.36
CA ILE A 691 18.28 10.50 -5.86
C ILE A 691 16.85 10.21 -6.28
N VAL A 692 16.64 9.11 -7.01
CA VAL A 692 15.31 8.70 -7.48
C VAL A 692 14.43 8.35 -6.29
N LEU A 693 14.95 7.59 -5.33
CA LEU A 693 14.25 7.20 -4.11
C LEU A 693 13.84 8.41 -3.27
N ASN A 694 14.72 9.39 -3.08
CA ASN A 694 14.38 10.63 -2.38
C ASN A 694 13.31 11.46 -3.09
N ASN A 695 13.34 11.51 -4.43
CA ASN A 695 12.30 12.17 -5.21
C ASN A 695 10.95 11.43 -5.11
N LEU A 696 10.98 10.10 -5.08
CA LEU A 696 9.80 9.28 -4.85
C LEU A 696 9.19 9.57 -3.47
N PHE A 697 9.99 9.61 -2.39
CA PHE A 697 9.48 9.97 -1.07
C PHE A 697 8.88 11.38 -1.01
N LYS A 698 9.47 12.36 -1.71
CA LYS A 698 8.95 13.74 -1.70
C LYS A 698 7.69 13.94 -2.53
N SER A 699 7.55 13.18 -3.63
CA SER A 699 6.53 13.44 -4.65
C SER A 699 5.38 12.43 -4.65
N THR A 700 5.47 11.38 -3.83
CA THR A 700 4.50 10.27 -3.82
C THR A 700 4.03 9.94 -2.40
N GLN A 701 3.01 9.08 -2.29
CA GLN A 701 2.55 8.56 -1.01
C GLN A 701 3.46 7.48 -0.39
N MET A 702 4.65 7.24 -0.95
CA MET A 702 5.70 6.47 -0.27
C MET A 702 6.18 7.17 1.01
N GLN A 703 5.89 8.46 1.19
CA GLN A 703 5.99 9.13 2.48
C GLN A 703 4.72 9.91 2.75
N THR A 704 4.12 9.71 3.92
CA THR A 704 2.90 10.41 4.34
C THR A 704 3.10 11.04 5.71
N THR A 705 2.35 12.11 6.00
CA THR A 705 2.32 12.70 7.34
C THR A 705 1.05 12.24 8.05
N PHE A 706 1.20 11.58 9.19
CA PHE A 706 0.09 11.19 10.04
C PHE A 706 -0.08 12.23 11.16
N GLY A 707 -1.20 12.95 11.14
CA GLY A 707 -1.55 13.93 12.18
C GLY A 707 -2.28 13.25 13.33
N ILE A 708 -1.63 13.15 14.49
CA ILE A 708 -2.18 12.53 15.70
C ILE A 708 -3.05 13.53 16.45
N ILE A 709 -4.28 13.14 16.74
CA ILE A 709 -5.22 13.89 17.60
C ILE A 709 -5.89 12.89 18.54
N MET A 710 -5.46 12.88 19.80
CA MET A 710 -5.94 11.99 20.87
C MET A 710 -7.26 12.50 21.46
N LEU A 711 -8.27 12.68 20.62
CA LEU A 711 -9.60 13.14 21.02
C LEU A 711 -10.53 11.94 21.21
N ALA A 712 -11.12 11.81 22.39
CA ALA A 712 -12.10 10.79 22.73
C ALA A 712 -13.24 11.39 23.58
N ILE A 713 -14.27 10.59 23.83
CA ILE A 713 -15.41 10.99 24.68
C ILE A 713 -15.22 10.37 26.06
N ALA A 714 -15.26 11.20 27.11
CA ALA A 714 -15.36 10.74 28.49
C ALA A 714 -16.50 11.49 29.18
N ASN A 715 -17.36 10.78 29.90
CA ASN A 715 -18.55 11.35 30.56
C ASN A 715 -19.43 12.18 29.61
N LYS A 716 -19.65 11.67 28.38
CA LYS A 716 -20.44 12.31 27.31
C LYS A 716 -19.87 13.65 26.80
N GLU A 717 -18.62 13.99 27.11
CA GLU A 717 -17.93 15.19 26.63
C GLU A 717 -16.69 14.83 25.79
N PRO A 718 -16.48 15.47 24.62
CA PRO A 718 -15.26 15.29 23.84
C PRO A 718 -14.08 16.04 24.49
N LYS A 719 -12.99 15.34 24.75
CA LYS A 719 -11.76 15.89 25.35
C LYS A 719 -10.52 15.37 24.62
N VAL A 720 -9.47 16.19 24.62
CA VAL A 720 -8.13 15.79 24.15
C VAL A 720 -7.39 15.23 25.34
N PHE A 721 -6.83 14.03 25.19
CA PHE A 721 -6.17 13.30 26.26
C PHE A 721 -4.68 13.11 25.99
N LYS A 722 -3.90 13.05 27.07
CA LYS A 722 -2.57 12.45 27.06
C LYS A 722 -2.67 10.93 26.98
N ILE A 723 -1.58 10.25 26.61
CA ILE A 723 -1.58 8.78 26.57
C ILE A 723 -1.81 8.17 27.97
N ARG A 724 -1.17 8.75 29.00
CA ARG A 724 -1.32 8.33 30.39
C ARG A 724 -2.77 8.44 30.86
N GLU A 725 -3.44 9.56 30.59
CA GLU A 725 -4.82 9.78 31.00
C GLU A 725 -5.77 8.73 30.40
N LEU A 726 -5.54 8.29 29.16
CA LEU A 726 -6.31 7.21 28.53
C LEU A 726 -6.06 5.85 29.20
N LEU A 727 -4.81 5.54 29.59
CA LEU A 727 -4.46 4.31 30.31
C LEU A 727 -5.10 4.29 31.71
N GLU A 728 -5.04 5.41 32.43
CA GLU A 728 -5.67 5.58 33.75
C GLU A 728 -7.20 5.47 33.67
N LEU A 729 -7.82 6.06 32.64
CA LEU A 729 -9.26 5.91 32.38
C LEU A 729 -9.63 4.45 32.15
N PHE A 730 -8.81 3.71 31.39
CA PHE A 730 -9.01 2.28 31.20
C PHE A 730 -8.87 1.49 32.52
N LEU A 731 -7.85 1.76 33.34
CA LEU A 731 -7.70 1.12 34.65
C LEU A 731 -8.88 1.43 35.58
N ARG A 732 -9.37 2.67 35.60
CA ARG A 732 -10.55 3.06 36.38
C ARG A 732 -11.79 2.27 35.93
N HIS A 733 -11.99 2.14 34.61
CA HIS A 733 -13.06 1.31 34.06
C HIS A 733 -12.92 -0.16 34.47
N ARG A 734 -11.70 -0.73 34.40
CA ARG A 734 -11.43 -2.11 34.86
C ARG A 734 -11.74 -2.30 36.34
N LYS A 735 -11.35 -1.37 37.21
CA LYS A 735 -11.70 -1.39 38.64
C LYS A 735 -13.21 -1.45 38.83
N THR A 736 -13.96 -0.56 38.17
CA THR A 736 -15.43 -0.55 38.22
C THR A 736 -16.04 -1.88 37.78
N VAL A 737 -15.58 -2.44 36.66
CA VAL A 737 -16.08 -3.72 36.13
C VAL A 737 -15.83 -4.86 37.11
N ILE A 738 -14.64 -4.97 37.69
CA ILE A 738 -14.30 -6.05 38.64
C ILE A 738 -15.06 -5.88 39.95
N ILE A 739 -15.23 -4.64 40.45
CA ILE A 739 -16.04 -4.37 41.64
C ILE A 739 -17.48 -4.82 41.41
N ARG A 740 -18.12 -4.41 40.30
CA ARG A 740 -19.50 -4.83 39.97
C ARG A 740 -19.61 -6.34 39.81
N ARG A 741 -18.68 -6.97 39.10
CA ARG A 741 -18.60 -8.44 38.97
C ARG A 741 -18.53 -9.13 40.33
N THR A 742 -17.70 -8.60 41.23
CA THR A 742 -17.48 -9.14 42.57
C THR A 742 -18.73 -8.97 43.44
N ILE A 743 -19.41 -7.83 43.37
CA ILE A 743 -20.70 -7.60 44.06
C ILE A 743 -21.75 -8.58 43.55
N PHE A 744 -21.89 -8.74 42.23
CA PHE A 744 -22.84 -9.69 41.64
C PHE A 744 -22.58 -11.13 42.11
N GLN A 745 -21.31 -11.55 42.11
CA GLN A 745 -20.92 -12.89 42.60
C GLN A 745 -21.16 -13.04 44.11
N LEU A 746 -20.86 -12.01 44.90
CA LEU A 746 -21.09 -11.99 46.34
C LEU A 746 -22.59 -12.08 46.68
N GLU A 747 -23.44 -11.33 46.00
CA GLU A 747 -24.90 -11.38 46.19
C GLU A 747 -25.45 -12.77 45.83
N LYS A 748 -25.00 -13.33 44.71
CA LYS A 748 -25.40 -14.68 44.28
C LYS A 748 -24.93 -15.76 45.26
N ALA A 749 -23.70 -15.67 45.76
CA ALA A 749 -23.15 -16.59 46.74
C ALA A 749 -23.90 -16.48 48.09
N ARG A 750 -24.15 -15.26 48.57
CA ARG A 750 -24.94 -15.01 49.80
C ARG A 750 -26.37 -15.52 49.67
N ALA A 751 -27.05 -15.28 48.55
CA ALA A 751 -28.40 -15.78 48.32
C ALA A 751 -28.45 -17.32 48.34
N LYS A 752 -27.44 -17.97 47.75
CA LYS A 752 -27.33 -19.43 47.73
C LYS A 752 -26.99 -20.00 49.12
N ALA A 753 -26.04 -19.38 49.83
CA ALA A 753 -25.69 -19.74 51.21
C ALA A 753 -26.90 -19.60 52.14
N HIS A 754 -27.65 -18.50 52.04
CA HIS A 754 -28.88 -18.26 52.79
C HIS A 754 -29.90 -19.39 52.58
N ILE A 755 -30.11 -19.85 51.34
CA ILE A 755 -31.00 -20.98 51.07
C ILE A 755 -30.47 -22.30 51.67
N LEU A 756 -29.17 -22.59 51.52
CA LEU A 756 -28.55 -23.81 52.04
C LEU A 756 -28.53 -23.85 53.58
N GLU A 757 -28.37 -22.71 54.25
CA GLU A 757 -28.52 -22.58 55.71
C GLU A 757 -29.92 -22.98 56.16
N GLY A 758 -30.95 -22.48 55.46
CA GLY A 758 -32.34 -22.85 55.74
C GLY A 758 -32.59 -24.34 55.54
N LEU A 759 -32.07 -24.92 54.45
CA LEU A 759 -32.15 -26.36 54.20
C LEU A 759 -31.40 -27.17 55.25
N LYS A 760 -30.22 -26.72 55.70
CA LYS A 760 -29.47 -27.37 56.78
C LYS A 760 -30.28 -27.38 58.09
N ILE A 761 -30.81 -26.23 58.50
CA ILE A 761 -31.67 -26.13 59.69
C ILE A 761 -32.87 -27.08 59.59
N ALA A 762 -33.49 -27.15 58.41
CA ALA A 762 -34.63 -28.04 58.18
C ALA A 762 -34.25 -29.53 58.22
N VAL A 763 -33.09 -29.88 57.69
CA VAL A 763 -32.56 -31.25 57.70
C VAL A 763 -32.21 -31.68 59.14
N ASP A 764 -31.57 -30.81 59.91
CA ASP A 764 -31.19 -31.08 61.32
C ASP A 764 -32.44 -31.23 62.23
N ASN A 765 -33.58 -30.64 61.82
CA ASN A 765 -34.83 -30.64 62.58
C ASN A 765 -36.00 -31.28 61.80
N ILE A 766 -35.72 -32.27 60.96
CA ILE A 766 -36.68 -32.76 59.94
C ILE A 766 -38.01 -33.27 60.51
N ASP A 767 -38.00 -33.94 61.66
CA ASP A 767 -39.20 -34.47 62.28
C ASP A 767 -40.16 -33.35 62.71
N GLU A 768 -39.60 -32.23 63.20
CA GLU A 768 -40.35 -31.05 63.62
C GLU A 768 -40.91 -30.30 62.41
N VAL A 769 -40.12 -30.16 61.34
CA VAL A 769 -40.55 -29.56 60.08
C VAL A 769 -41.71 -30.35 59.47
N ILE A 770 -41.58 -31.68 59.39
CA ILE A 770 -42.66 -32.57 58.89
C ILE A 770 -43.91 -32.44 59.77
N ARG A 771 -43.76 -32.34 61.09
CA ARG A 771 -44.89 -32.18 62.02
C ARG A 771 -45.66 -30.89 61.73
N ILE A 772 -44.96 -29.76 61.58
CA ILE A 772 -45.57 -28.46 61.29
C ILE A 772 -46.28 -28.49 59.94
N ILE A 773 -45.64 -29.03 58.90
CA ILE A 773 -46.22 -29.16 57.55
C ILE A 773 -47.48 -30.04 57.60
N ARG A 774 -47.49 -31.14 58.35
CA ARG A 774 -48.65 -32.05 58.47
C ARG A 774 -49.80 -31.48 59.29
N GLN A 775 -49.54 -30.54 60.19
CA GLN A 775 -50.55 -29.90 61.05
C GLN A 775 -51.17 -28.65 60.42
N SER A 776 -50.52 -28.08 59.40
CA SER A 776 -50.99 -26.89 58.70
C SER A 776 -52.08 -27.24 57.68
N GLU A 777 -53.10 -26.40 57.56
CA GLU A 777 -54.24 -26.63 56.66
C GLU A 777 -53.89 -26.38 55.18
N ASP A 778 -52.96 -25.46 54.92
CA ASP A 778 -52.49 -25.11 53.57
C ASP A 778 -50.99 -24.71 53.55
N THR A 779 -50.44 -24.56 52.34
CA THR A 779 -49.02 -24.22 52.10
C THR A 779 -48.63 -22.86 52.69
N GLU A 780 -49.54 -21.89 52.69
CA GLU A 780 -49.30 -20.55 53.23
C GLU A 780 -49.13 -20.61 54.76
N THR A 781 -50.03 -21.31 55.44
CA THR A 781 -50.00 -21.54 56.89
C THR A 781 -48.77 -22.33 57.29
N ALA A 782 -48.40 -23.35 56.50
CA ALA A 782 -47.17 -24.12 56.71
C ALA A 782 -45.92 -23.24 56.57
N ARG A 783 -45.88 -22.38 55.54
CA ARG A 783 -44.76 -21.46 55.31
C ARG A 783 -44.58 -20.50 56.49
N VAL A 784 -45.64 -19.80 56.90
CA VAL A 784 -45.61 -18.86 58.03
C VAL A 784 -45.19 -19.58 59.32
N SER A 785 -45.73 -20.77 59.58
CA SER A 785 -45.39 -21.55 60.78
C SER A 785 -43.93 -22.01 60.81
N VAL A 786 -43.38 -22.43 59.67
CA VAL A 786 -41.96 -22.81 59.54
C VAL A 786 -41.05 -21.58 59.68
N MET A 787 -41.44 -20.44 59.11
CA MET A 787 -40.73 -19.17 59.27
C MET A 787 -40.65 -18.75 60.73
N ASP A 788 -41.79 -18.67 61.41
CA ASP A 788 -41.87 -18.21 62.79
C ASP A 788 -41.13 -19.16 63.75
N LYS A 789 -41.25 -20.48 63.53
CA LYS A 789 -40.65 -21.48 64.41
C LYS A 789 -39.13 -21.49 64.36
N PHE A 790 -38.56 -21.43 63.15
CA PHE A 790 -37.13 -21.56 62.92
C PHE A 790 -36.45 -20.23 62.62
N SER A 791 -37.18 -19.11 62.71
CA SER A 791 -36.70 -17.75 62.37
C SER A 791 -36.13 -17.67 60.95
N LEU A 792 -36.82 -18.30 60.00
CA LEU A 792 -36.39 -18.41 58.60
C LEU A 792 -37.03 -17.33 57.73
N SER A 793 -36.35 -16.94 56.65
CA SER A 793 -36.95 -16.05 55.65
C SER A 793 -37.98 -16.78 54.78
N GLU A 794 -38.83 -16.00 54.11
CA GLU A 794 -39.81 -16.56 53.18
C GLU A 794 -39.16 -17.40 52.06
N LEU A 795 -38.01 -16.95 51.53
CA LEU A 795 -37.23 -17.69 50.53
C LEU A 795 -36.72 -19.04 51.06
N GLN A 796 -36.23 -19.08 52.30
CA GLN A 796 -35.78 -20.33 52.94
C GLN A 796 -36.95 -21.28 53.18
N ALA A 797 -38.05 -20.78 53.72
CA ALA A 797 -39.23 -21.58 54.01
C ALA A 797 -39.83 -22.18 52.71
N ASN A 798 -39.90 -21.41 51.63
CA ASN A 798 -40.30 -21.93 50.32
C ASN A 798 -39.35 -23.05 49.83
N ALA A 799 -38.03 -22.85 49.92
CA ALA A 799 -37.05 -23.86 49.53
C ALA A 799 -37.17 -25.16 50.34
N ILE A 800 -37.53 -25.06 51.62
CA ILE A 800 -37.78 -26.21 52.50
C ILE A 800 -39.06 -26.95 52.10
N LEU A 801 -40.14 -26.23 51.79
CA LEU A 801 -41.41 -26.82 51.34
C LEU A 801 -41.26 -27.55 49.99
N GLU A 802 -40.37 -27.06 49.12
CA GLU A 802 -40.05 -27.69 47.83
C GLU A 802 -39.00 -28.81 47.93
N MET A 803 -38.47 -29.07 49.13
CA MET A 803 -37.42 -30.07 49.34
C MET A 803 -37.92 -31.48 49.01
N LYS A 804 -37.13 -32.22 48.21
CA LYS A 804 -37.42 -33.63 47.87
C LYS A 804 -36.85 -34.57 48.92
N LEU A 805 -37.58 -35.63 49.27
CA LEU A 805 -37.17 -36.64 50.28
C LEU A 805 -35.75 -37.21 50.09
N ARG A 806 -35.26 -37.32 48.85
CA ARG A 806 -33.88 -37.79 48.56
C ARG A 806 -32.79 -36.93 49.21
N ARG A 807 -33.06 -35.65 49.49
CA ARG A 807 -32.13 -34.72 50.13
C ARG A 807 -31.85 -35.05 51.60
N LEU A 808 -32.64 -35.95 52.20
CA LEU A 808 -32.49 -36.41 53.59
C LEU A 808 -31.48 -37.56 53.75
N THR A 809 -30.90 -38.05 52.65
CA THR A 809 -29.85 -39.09 52.74
C THR A 809 -28.56 -38.50 53.28
N GLY A 810 -27.80 -39.24 54.11
CA GLY A 810 -26.58 -38.72 54.75
C GLY A 810 -25.55 -38.13 53.77
N LEU A 811 -25.40 -38.73 52.57
CA LEU A 811 -24.54 -38.21 51.51
C LEU A 811 -25.00 -36.84 50.96
N GLU A 812 -26.30 -36.57 50.92
CA GLU A 812 -26.83 -35.28 50.46
C GLU A 812 -26.72 -34.21 51.55
N GLN A 813 -26.80 -34.59 52.83
CA GLN A 813 -26.54 -33.68 53.95
C GLN A 813 -25.09 -33.23 53.94
N GLU A 814 -24.14 -34.17 53.81
CA GLU A 814 -22.71 -33.87 53.73
C GLU A 814 -22.38 -32.97 52.52
N LYS A 815 -23.03 -33.19 51.37
CA LYS A 815 -22.90 -32.30 50.20
C LYS A 815 -23.37 -30.88 50.49
N ILE A 816 -24.50 -30.71 51.18
CA ILE A 816 -25.03 -29.38 51.55
C ILE A 816 -24.04 -28.68 52.49
N GLU A 817 -23.49 -29.39 53.47
CA GLU A 817 -22.50 -28.82 54.40
C GLU A 817 -21.20 -28.43 53.70
N ASN A 818 -20.68 -29.29 52.83
CA ASN A 818 -19.48 -28.99 52.05
C ASN A 818 -19.70 -27.80 51.09
N GLU A 819 -20.83 -27.77 50.39
CA GLU A 819 -21.18 -26.67 49.48
C GLU A 819 -21.35 -25.35 50.25
N LEU A 820 -21.96 -25.37 51.44
CA LEU A 820 -22.08 -24.20 52.29
C LEU A 820 -20.71 -23.71 52.80
N ALA A 821 -19.83 -24.63 53.20
CA ALA A 821 -18.47 -24.30 53.62
C ALA A 821 -17.62 -23.70 52.47
N GLU A 822 -17.79 -24.21 51.25
CA GLU A 822 -17.17 -23.62 50.05
C GLU A 822 -17.72 -22.22 49.77
N LEU A 823 -19.04 -22.03 49.83
CA LEU A 823 -19.66 -20.71 49.62
C LEU A 823 -19.20 -19.67 50.64
N TYR A 824 -19.02 -20.03 51.91
CA TYR A 824 -18.48 -19.08 52.90
C TYR A 824 -17.05 -18.67 52.57
N LYS A 825 -16.21 -19.59 52.09
CA LYS A 825 -14.86 -19.26 51.61
C LYS A 825 -14.92 -18.32 50.41
N GLU A 826 -15.83 -18.55 49.46
CA GLU A 826 -16.03 -17.65 48.32
C GLU A 826 -16.53 -16.27 48.76
N ILE A 827 -17.48 -16.20 49.70
CA ILE A 827 -17.99 -14.95 50.27
C ILE A 827 -16.88 -14.16 50.95
N GLU A 828 -16.07 -14.81 51.79
CA GLU A 828 -14.94 -14.19 52.47
C GLU A 828 -13.91 -13.66 51.46
N TYR A 829 -13.63 -14.44 50.42
CA TYR A 829 -12.75 -14.01 49.32
C TYR A 829 -13.31 -12.79 48.58
N TYR A 830 -14.58 -12.79 48.17
CA TYR A 830 -15.21 -11.65 47.49
C TYR A 830 -15.26 -10.40 48.38
N GLU A 831 -15.56 -10.55 49.67
CA GLU A 831 -15.48 -9.44 50.62
C GLU A 831 -14.06 -8.88 50.76
N SER A 832 -13.04 -9.74 50.72
CA SER A 832 -11.63 -9.29 50.79
C SER A 832 -11.25 -8.41 49.59
N ILE A 833 -11.73 -8.75 48.39
CA ILE A 833 -11.52 -7.96 47.17
C ILE A 833 -12.16 -6.57 47.30
N LEU A 834 -13.37 -6.50 47.84
CA LEU A 834 -14.08 -5.22 48.01
C LEU A 834 -13.49 -4.34 49.12
N LYS A 835 -12.75 -4.92 50.07
CA LYS A 835 -12.10 -4.22 51.18
C LYS A 835 -10.67 -3.76 50.88
N SER A 836 -9.99 -4.39 49.90
CA SER A 836 -8.58 -4.12 49.60
C SER A 836 -8.35 -3.75 48.13
N GLU A 837 -7.91 -2.51 47.92
CA GLU A 837 -7.49 -2.05 46.59
C GLU A 837 -6.24 -2.80 46.08
N GLU A 838 -5.36 -3.26 46.98
CA GLU A 838 -4.18 -4.05 46.62
C GLU A 838 -4.57 -5.40 46.00
N ILE A 839 -5.55 -6.09 46.58
CA ILE A 839 -6.07 -7.36 46.04
C ILE A 839 -6.74 -7.11 44.68
N LEU A 840 -7.55 -6.04 44.58
CA LEU A 840 -8.20 -5.65 43.32
C LEU A 840 -7.17 -5.37 42.21
N ASN A 841 -6.13 -4.61 42.51
CA ASN A 841 -5.03 -4.32 41.58
C ASN A 841 -4.26 -5.59 41.19
N GLY A 842 -4.05 -6.50 42.14
CA GLY A 842 -3.46 -7.82 41.88
C GLY A 842 -4.25 -8.63 40.86
N ILE A 843 -5.59 -8.68 41.01
CA ILE A 843 -6.48 -9.33 40.05
C ILE A 843 -6.38 -8.67 38.67
N ILE A 844 -6.39 -7.34 38.61
CA ILE A 844 -6.23 -6.61 37.34
C ILE A 844 -4.89 -6.98 36.68
N ALA A 845 -3.81 -6.98 37.45
CA ALA A 845 -2.47 -7.30 36.95
C ALA A 845 -2.39 -8.73 36.41
N ASP A 846 -2.94 -9.72 37.13
CA ASP A 846 -2.98 -11.11 36.68
C ASP A 846 -3.83 -11.28 35.42
N GLU A 847 -4.98 -10.61 35.35
CA GLU A 847 -5.81 -10.58 34.16
C GLU A 847 -5.06 -9.98 32.95
N LEU A 848 -4.33 -8.89 33.13
CA LEU A 848 -3.53 -8.22 32.08
C LEU A 848 -2.37 -9.09 31.61
N LYS A 849 -1.66 -9.78 32.52
CA LYS A 849 -0.58 -10.73 32.16
C LYS A 849 -1.11 -11.85 31.26
N VAL A 850 -2.26 -12.42 31.60
CA VAL A 850 -2.92 -13.44 30.78
C VAL A 850 -3.25 -12.90 29.37
N ILE A 851 -3.66 -11.63 29.24
CA ILE A 851 -3.86 -11.00 27.93
C ILE A 851 -2.53 -10.86 27.17
N GLY A 852 -1.48 -10.35 27.83
CA GLY A 852 -0.15 -10.21 27.25
C GLY A 852 0.41 -11.52 26.70
N ASP A 853 0.25 -12.62 27.45
CA ASP A 853 0.72 -13.95 27.03
C ASP A 853 -0.09 -14.51 25.85
N ASN A 854 -1.41 -14.29 25.83
CA ASN A 854 -2.29 -14.85 24.81
C ASN A 854 -2.29 -14.09 23.48
N PHE A 855 -1.93 -12.80 23.48
CA PHE A 855 -2.05 -11.91 22.33
C PHE A 855 -0.73 -11.20 21.98
N LYS A 856 0.39 -11.82 22.35
CA LYS A 856 1.72 -11.31 22.06
C LYS A 856 1.92 -11.09 20.56
N SER A 857 2.54 -9.97 20.18
CA SER A 857 2.83 -9.70 18.77
C SER A 857 4.15 -8.98 18.59
N GLU A 858 4.84 -9.27 17.49
CA GLU A 858 6.06 -8.54 17.12
C GLU A 858 5.73 -7.12 16.63
N ARG A 859 6.66 -6.19 16.84
CA ARG A 859 6.54 -4.81 16.34
C ARG A 859 6.71 -4.83 14.82
N ARG A 860 5.78 -4.20 14.10
CA ARG A 860 5.79 -4.10 12.63
C ARG A 860 6.42 -2.80 12.18
N THR A 861 6.03 -1.70 12.82
CA THR A 861 6.55 -0.37 12.48
C THR A 861 7.91 -0.13 13.12
N GLU A 862 8.88 0.23 12.29
CA GLU A 862 10.21 0.64 12.71
C GLU A 862 10.20 2.13 13.09
N ILE A 863 10.86 2.48 14.19
CA ILE A 863 10.99 3.88 14.64
C ILE A 863 12.47 4.20 14.60
N VAL A 864 12.84 5.07 13.67
CA VAL A 864 14.20 5.56 13.49
C VAL A 864 14.25 7.00 13.97
N ASP A 865 15.34 7.38 14.61
CA ASP A 865 15.55 8.78 14.95
C ASP A 865 15.59 9.63 13.68
N ASP A 866 15.11 10.88 13.76
CA ASP A 866 15.04 11.73 12.57
C ASP A 866 16.47 12.11 12.16
N TYR A 867 17.01 11.32 11.24
CA TYR A 867 18.27 11.60 10.60
C TYR A 867 18.09 12.50 9.36
N ASP A 868 16.92 13.13 9.15
CA ASP A 868 16.83 14.28 8.23
C ASP A 868 17.66 15.50 8.76
N ASP A 869 18.25 15.40 9.96
CA ASP A 869 19.34 16.25 10.49
C ASP A 869 20.75 15.59 10.37
N ILE A 870 20.92 14.44 9.70
CA ILE A 870 22.23 13.99 9.24
C ILE A 870 22.56 14.84 8.02
N ASP A 871 23.36 15.88 8.25
CA ASP A 871 24.03 16.56 7.15
C ASP A 871 24.82 15.51 6.36
N ILE A 872 24.83 15.61 5.02
CA ILE A 872 25.68 14.76 4.14
C ILE A 872 27.13 14.67 4.67
N GLU A 873 27.56 15.70 5.41
CA GLU A 873 28.81 15.80 6.15
C GLU A 873 29.06 14.64 7.14
N ASP A 874 28.06 14.17 7.89
CA ASP A 874 28.19 13.10 8.88
C ASP A 874 28.39 11.70 8.26
N LEU A 875 28.02 11.53 6.98
CA LEU A 875 28.26 10.31 6.20
C LEU A 875 29.64 10.31 5.53
N ILE A 876 30.36 11.44 5.57
CA ILE A 876 31.67 11.60 4.95
C ILE A 876 32.72 11.57 6.06
N PRO A 877 33.70 10.66 6.01
CA PRO A 877 34.74 10.61 7.04
C PRO A 877 35.54 11.92 7.06
N ASN A 878 35.74 12.47 8.25
CA ASN A 878 36.56 13.64 8.51
C ASN A 878 38.04 13.24 8.34
N GLU A 879 38.58 13.42 7.14
CA GLU A 879 39.95 13.04 6.79
C GLU A 879 40.76 14.26 6.32
N PRO A 880 42.06 14.33 6.63
CA PRO A 880 42.93 15.39 6.12
C PRO A 880 43.14 15.24 4.61
N MET A 881 42.75 16.27 3.88
CA MET A 881 42.89 16.37 2.44
C MET A 881 43.84 17.51 2.09
N VAL A 882 44.58 17.31 1.00
CA VAL A 882 45.37 18.35 0.36
C VAL A 882 44.50 19.01 -0.69
N VAL A 883 44.20 20.30 -0.50
CA VAL A 883 43.47 21.11 -1.48
C VAL A 883 44.46 21.95 -2.26
N THR A 884 44.40 21.86 -3.58
CA THR A 884 45.28 22.62 -4.49
C THR A 884 44.46 23.45 -5.44
N ILE A 885 44.82 24.71 -5.60
CA ILE A 885 44.19 25.65 -6.53
C ILE A 885 45.26 26.16 -7.50
N THR A 886 44.99 26.08 -8.80
CA THR A 886 45.90 26.57 -9.83
C THR A 886 45.66 28.04 -10.15
N HIS A 887 46.65 28.68 -10.77
CA HIS A 887 46.58 30.09 -11.17
C HIS A 887 45.45 30.39 -12.16
N ARG A 888 45.10 29.42 -13.03
CA ARG A 888 43.92 29.53 -13.92
C ARG A 888 42.60 29.18 -13.22
N GLY A 889 42.60 29.02 -11.90
CA GLY A 889 41.41 28.80 -11.09
C GLY A 889 40.88 27.36 -11.15
N TYR A 890 41.73 26.35 -11.34
CA TYR A 890 41.31 24.95 -11.16
C TYR A 890 41.53 24.48 -9.73
N ILE A 891 40.55 23.82 -9.13
CA ILE A 891 40.59 23.28 -7.78
C ILE A 891 40.39 21.76 -7.76
N LYS A 892 41.13 21.09 -6.87
CA LYS A 892 41.00 19.65 -6.59
C LYS A 892 41.37 19.33 -5.15
N ARG A 893 40.89 18.20 -4.65
CA ARG A 893 41.34 17.58 -3.39
C ARG A 893 42.04 16.25 -3.63
N VAL A 894 43.06 15.97 -2.83
CA VAL A 894 43.85 14.72 -2.88
C VAL A 894 44.07 14.23 -1.45
N ALA A 895 43.87 12.95 -1.15
CA ALA A 895 44.08 12.42 0.19
C ALA A 895 45.55 12.58 0.64
N LEU A 896 45.79 13.01 1.88
CA LEU A 896 47.15 13.26 2.39
C LEU A 896 48.07 12.02 2.29
N LYS A 897 47.52 10.82 2.49
CA LYS A 897 48.24 9.54 2.36
C LYS A 897 48.82 9.29 0.97
N GLN A 898 48.22 9.87 -0.08
CA GLN A 898 48.74 9.77 -1.46
C GLN A 898 49.97 10.67 -1.67
N TYR A 899 50.21 11.62 -0.78
CA TYR A 899 51.46 12.40 -0.69
C TYR A 899 52.51 11.72 0.20
N GLU A 900 52.12 10.95 1.22
CA GLU A 900 53.04 10.34 2.21
C GLU A 900 53.79 9.08 1.74
N LYS A 901 53.37 8.42 0.64
CA LYS A 901 54.07 7.21 0.13
C LYS A 901 55.37 7.56 -0.60
N GLN A 902 56.46 7.81 0.14
CA GLN A 902 57.82 7.36 -0.22
C GLN A 902 58.86 7.68 0.87
N ARG A 903 59.39 6.66 1.56
CA ARG A 903 60.81 6.63 1.99
C ARG A 903 61.34 5.18 2.04
N ARG A 904 62.21 4.85 1.09
CA ARG A 904 63.57 4.28 1.26
C ARG A 904 64.16 4.02 -0.13
N GLY A 905 65.21 4.77 -0.49
CA GLY A 905 66.16 4.38 -1.54
C GLY A 905 65.81 4.66 -3.01
N GLY A 906 65.21 5.82 -3.34
CA GLY A 906 64.96 6.19 -4.75
C GLY A 906 65.31 7.63 -5.08
N LYS A 907 66.41 7.84 -5.81
CA LYS A 907 66.65 9.07 -6.59
C LYS A 907 65.56 9.18 -7.67
N GLY A 908 64.82 10.29 -7.73
CA GLY A 908 64.04 10.59 -8.94
C GLY A 908 62.77 11.43 -8.77
N LYS A 909 62.96 12.75 -8.93
CA LYS A 909 62.11 13.72 -9.64
C LYS A 909 60.69 14.03 -9.13
N ILE A 910 60.57 15.29 -8.73
CA ILE A 910 59.44 16.20 -9.00
C ILE A 910 58.81 15.90 -10.36
N ALA A 911 57.51 15.59 -10.38
CA ALA A 911 56.66 15.84 -11.53
C ALA A 911 55.18 15.86 -11.13
N VAL A 912 54.57 17.05 -11.12
CA VAL A 912 53.31 17.21 -11.84
C VAL A 912 53.63 18.13 -13.01
N THR A 913 53.33 17.60 -14.19
CA THR A 913 53.50 18.17 -15.52
C THR A 913 53.11 19.65 -15.62
N THR A 914 54.08 20.47 -16.01
CA THR A 914 53.92 21.59 -16.94
C THR A 914 53.33 21.05 -18.24
N HIS A 915 52.00 21.00 -18.34
CA HIS A 915 51.31 21.02 -19.63
C HIS A 915 50.21 22.09 -19.54
N ASP A 916 50.45 23.18 -20.27
CA ASP A 916 49.66 24.42 -20.39
C ASP A 916 49.88 25.49 -19.30
N ASP A 917 51.10 26.02 -19.12
CA ASP A 917 51.37 27.29 -18.38
C ASP A 917 50.45 27.56 -17.16
N ASP A 918 50.25 26.57 -16.29
CA ASP A 918 49.36 26.63 -15.13
C ASP A 918 49.98 25.85 -13.97
N PHE A 919 49.96 26.46 -12.78
CA PHE A 919 50.71 26.02 -11.60
C PHE A 919 49.86 26.24 -10.35
N ILE A 920 50.20 25.57 -9.25
CA ILE A 920 49.47 25.68 -8.00
C ILE A 920 49.77 27.05 -7.36
N GLU A 921 48.77 27.93 -7.33
CA GLU A 921 48.83 29.25 -6.69
C GLU A 921 48.62 29.14 -5.17
N GLN A 922 47.74 28.24 -4.73
CA GLN A 922 47.45 28.01 -3.31
C GLN A 922 47.42 26.52 -2.98
N PHE A 923 48.03 26.20 -1.85
CA PHE A 923 48.14 24.85 -1.31
C PHE A 923 47.91 24.92 0.20
N PHE A 924 46.95 24.16 0.71
CA PHE A 924 46.73 24.02 2.15
C PHE A 924 46.14 22.65 2.47
N ILE A 925 46.33 22.23 3.71
CA ILE A 925 45.76 21.01 4.27
C ILE A 925 44.47 21.40 4.98
N SER A 926 43.37 20.73 4.63
CA SER A 926 42.06 20.93 5.24
C SER A 926 41.37 19.59 5.42
N SER A 927 40.55 19.47 6.45
CA SER A 927 39.62 18.36 6.59
C SER A 927 38.60 18.37 5.45
N THR A 928 38.06 17.19 5.11
CA THR A 928 36.86 17.04 4.27
C THR A 928 35.68 17.89 4.73
N HIS A 929 35.56 18.16 6.03
CA HIS A 929 34.47 18.94 6.66
C HIS A 929 34.73 20.45 6.71
N ASP A 930 35.97 20.88 6.51
CA ASP A 930 36.33 22.29 6.52
C ASP A 930 35.63 23.04 5.38
N THR A 931 35.56 24.36 5.53
CA THR A 931 34.91 25.24 4.57
C THR A 931 35.89 26.24 3.95
N LEU A 932 35.83 26.39 2.63
CA LEU A 932 36.58 27.41 1.90
C LEU A 932 35.66 28.59 1.58
N MET A 933 36.01 29.77 2.08
CA MET A 933 35.33 31.02 1.73
C MET A 933 36.04 31.70 0.57
N PHE A 934 35.29 32.08 -0.48
CA PHE A 934 35.77 32.80 -1.65
C PHE A 934 35.22 34.23 -1.60
N VAL A 935 36.11 35.20 -1.45
CA VAL A 935 35.78 36.63 -1.42
C VAL A 935 36.12 37.25 -2.76
N THR A 936 35.18 37.99 -3.34
CA THR A 936 35.33 38.59 -4.67
C THR A 936 35.63 40.08 -4.62
N ASP A 937 36.10 40.63 -5.74
CA ASP A 937 36.42 42.05 -5.94
C ASP A 937 35.19 42.96 -5.73
N MET A 938 34.00 42.46 -6.08
CA MET A 938 32.71 43.12 -5.88
C MET A 938 32.15 43.00 -4.45
N GLY A 939 32.88 42.38 -3.51
CA GLY A 939 32.46 42.27 -2.11
C GLY A 939 31.42 41.17 -1.84
N GLN A 940 31.31 40.18 -2.72
CA GLN A 940 30.51 38.98 -2.51
C GLN A 940 31.35 37.89 -1.84
N LEU A 941 30.72 37.09 -0.98
CA LEU A 941 31.32 35.93 -0.35
C LEU A 941 30.54 34.68 -0.72
N TYR A 942 31.27 33.69 -1.25
CA TYR A 942 30.79 32.33 -1.50
C TYR A 942 31.51 31.39 -0.55
N TRP A 943 30.95 30.21 -0.30
CA TRP A 943 31.64 29.18 0.47
C TRP A 943 31.40 27.80 -0.13
N LEU A 944 32.37 26.91 0.04
CA LEU A 944 32.30 25.53 -0.44
C LEU A 944 32.95 24.62 0.59
N LYS A 945 32.23 23.57 1.01
CA LYS A 945 32.79 22.50 1.84
C LYS A 945 33.81 21.69 1.05
N VAL A 946 34.92 21.31 1.70
CA VAL A 946 36.05 20.63 1.04
C VAL A 946 35.61 19.33 0.37
N TYR A 947 34.73 18.52 0.97
CA TYR A 947 34.25 17.27 0.36
C TYR A 947 33.55 17.45 -0.99
N ARG A 948 32.97 18.63 -1.27
CA ARG A 948 32.31 18.95 -2.55
C ARG A 948 33.30 19.24 -3.68
N ILE A 949 34.57 19.45 -3.34
CA ILE A 949 35.65 19.57 -4.32
C ILE A 949 35.90 18.17 -4.89
N PRO A 950 36.03 18.01 -6.22
CA PRO A 950 36.30 16.72 -6.81
C PRO A 950 37.62 16.13 -6.31
N GLU A 951 37.56 14.88 -5.87
CA GLU A 951 38.74 14.09 -5.60
C GLU A 951 39.40 13.71 -6.93
N ALA A 952 40.69 13.93 -7.05
CA ALA A 952 41.42 13.63 -8.27
C ALA A 952 42.83 13.15 -7.96
N SER A 953 43.46 12.48 -8.93
CA SER A 953 44.86 12.09 -8.79
C SER A 953 45.78 13.32 -8.76
N ARG A 954 47.00 13.14 -8.22
CA ARG A 954 48.03 14.19 -8.15
C ARG A 954 48.31 14.85 -9.51
N ILE A 955 48.14 14.12 -10.61
CA ILE A 955 48.46 14.56 -11.98
C ILE A 955 47.26 15.21 -12.69
N ALA A 956 46.02 15.00 -12.22
CA ALA A 956 44.82 15.55 -12.85
C ALA A 956 44.71 17.08 -12.67
N LYS A 957 44.14 17.78 -13.66
CA LYS A 957 43.96 19.26 -13.63
C LYS A 957 42.92 19.74 -12.61
N GLY A 958 41.95 18.90 -12.21
CA GLY A 958 40.84 19.32 -11.34
C GLY A 958 39.68 19.96 -12.11
N LYS A 959 38.78 20.66 -11.42
CA LYS A 959 37.67 21.42 -12.02
C LYS A 959 37.86 22.92 -11.84
N ALA A 960 37.42 23.73 -12.79
CA ALA A 960 37.44 25.18 -12.64
C ALA A 960 36.53 25.62 -11.47
N VAL A 961 37.02 26.48 -10.59
CA VAL A 961 36.31 27.00 -9.40
C VAL A 961 34.99 27.67 -9.81
N VAL A 962 34.99 28.40 -10.93
CA VAL A 962 33.79 29.03 -11.53
C VAL A 962 32.65 28.06 -11.85
N ASN A 963 32.91 26.74 -11.96
CA ASN A 963 31.89 25.72 -12.19
C ASN A 963 31.35 25.12 -10.88
N LEU A 964 31.98 25.42 -9.75
CA LEU A 964 31.59 24.92 -8.42
C LEU A 964 30.89 25.99 -7.59
N ILE A 965 31.10 27.27 -7.92
CA ILE A 965 30.44 28.43 -7.30
C ILE A 965 29.82 29.32 -8.39
N ASN A 966 28.61 29.82 -8.14
CA ASN A 966 27.84 30.61 -9.11
C ASN A 966 28.30 32.08 -9.15
N LEU A 967 29.48 32.34 -9.69
CA LEU A 967 30.02 33.69 -9.88
C LEU A 967 29.25 34.46 -10.97
N LYS A 968 29.12 35.79 -10.79
CA LYS A 968 28.56 36.65 -11.83
C LYS A 968 29.56 36.88 -12.97
N PRO A 969 29.09 37.24 -14.18
CA PRO A 969 29.98 37.72 -15.24
C PRO A 969 30.87 38.86 -14.73
N ASP A 970 32.17 38.79 -15.02
CA ASP A 970 33.20 39.76 -14.64
C ASP A 970 33.60 39.83 -13.15
N GLU A 971 33.08 38.94 -12.30
CA GLU A 971 33.45 38.85 -10.88
C GLU A 971 34.77 38.07 -10.67
N LYS A 972 35.72 38.63 -9.91
CA LYS A 972 37.06 38.04 -9.67
C LYS A 972 37.25 37.64 -8.22
N ILE A 973 37.84 36.47 -7.98
CA ILE A 973 38.19 36.01 -6.63
C ILE A 973 39.44 36.74 -6.16
N MET A 974 39.34 37.42 -5.02
CA MET A 974 40.44 38.19 -4.41
C MET A 974 41.06 37.48 -3.20
N SER A 975 40.31 36.62 -2.51
CA SER A 975 40.84 35.84 -1.37
C SER A 975 40.09 34.53 -1.22
N ILE A 976 40.84 33.48 -0.88
CA ILE A 976 40.31 32.17 -0.53
C ILE A 976 40.79 31.86 0.88
N ILE A 977 39.85 31.60 1.77
CA ILE A 977 40.12 31.53 3.20
C ILE A 977 39.54 30.21 3.73
N PRO A 978 40.38 29.25 4.13
CA PRO A 978 39.90 28.05 4.80
C PRO A 978 39.50 28.38 6.25
N THR A 979 38.42 27.75 6.72
CA THR A 979 38.00 27.79 8.12
C THR A 979 37.42 26.44 8.55
N THR A 980 37.74 26.02 9.76
CA THR A 980 37.25 24.77 10.40
C THR A 980 35.85 24.95 10.96
N ASP A 981 35.55 26.15 11.44
CA ASP A 981 34.32 26.49 12.17
C ASP A 981 33.93 27.97 11.92
N PHE A 982 32.79 28.37 12.49
CA PHE A 982 32.24 29.73 12.44
C PHE A 982 31.98 30.25 13.86
N GLU A 983 32.97 30.10 14.75
CA GLU A 983 32.88 30.54 16.14
C GLU A 983 32.62 32.06 16.28
N GLU A 984 31.91 32.45 17.35
CA GLU A 984 31.50 33.84 17.60
C GLU A 984 32.65 34.77 17.98
N ASP A 985 33.78 34.23 18.43
CA ASP A 985 34.97 34.99 18.80
C ASP A 985 35.90 35.30 17.62
N LYS A 986 35.62 34.71 16.44
CA LYS A 986 36.34 34.97 15.18
C LYS A 986 35.64 36.06 14.37
N GLY A 987 36.45 36.91 13.75
CA GLY A 987 35.98 37.95 12.81
C GLY A 987 36.52 37.73 11.41
N LEU A 988 35.81 38.25 10.39
CA LEU A 988 36.31 38.36 9.03
C LEU A 988 36.54 39.85 8.72
N VAL A 989 37.79 40.21 8.42
CA VAL A 989 38.17 41.58 8.06
C VAL A 989 38.42 41.72 6.57
N PHE A 990 37.84 42.75 5.96
CA PHE A 990 37.96 43.12 4.55
C PHE A 990 38.77 44.41 4.42
N PHE A 991 39.66 44.46 3.43
CA PHE A 991 40.44 45.65 3.06
C PHE A 991 40.09 46.06 1.64
N THR A 992 39.70 47.33 1.45
CA THR A 992 39.34 47.86 0.15
C THR A 992 40.43 48.76 -0.44
N ARG A 993 40.40 48.95 -1.75
CA ARG A 993 41.35 49.77 -2.51
C ARG A 993 41.37 51.21 -2.02
N ASN A 994 40.21 51.77 -1.65
CA ASN A 994 40.07 53.14 -1.14
C ASN A 994 40.43 53.32 0.34
N GLY A 995 41.03 52.31 0.98
CA GLY A 995 41.50 52.41 2.36
C GLY A 995 40.39 52.24 3.39
N ILE A 996 39.29 51.59 3.03
CA ILE A 996 38.25 51.17 3.97
C ILE A 996 38.61 49.79 4.53
N VAL A 997 38.39 49.63 5.83
CA VAL A 997 38.44 48.35 6.53
C VAL A 997 37.08 48.04 7.12
N LYS A 998 36.67 46.78 7.05
CA LYS A 998 35.43 46.32 7.66
C LYS A 998 35.66 45.01 8.37
N ARG A 999 35.21 44.90 9.61
CA ARG A 999 35.19 43.65 10.36
C ARG A 999 33.75 43.22 10.58
N THR A 1000 33.45 41.97 10.25
CA THR A 1000 32.14 41.32 10.50
C THR A 1000 32.41 40.08 11.35
N ASN A 1001 31.49 39.74 12.26
CA ASN A 1001 31.58 38.47 12.98
C ASN A 1001 31.56 37.28 12.00
N LEU A 1002 32.39 36.26 12.21
CA LEU A 1002 32.50 35.13 11.28
C LEU A 1002 31.20 34.31 11.23
N LYS A 1003 30.47 34.18 12.35
CA LYS A 1003 29.18 33.46 12.45
C LYS A 1003 28.12 33.93 11.46
N GLU A 1004 28.17 35.19 11.03
CA GLU A 1004 27.27 35.75 9.99
C GLU A 1004 27.39 35.05 8.63
N TYR A 1005 28.47 34.29 8.42
CA TYR A 1005 28.75 33.52 7.20
C TYR A 1005 28.59 32.01 7.38
N SER A 1006 28.08 31.55 8.54
CA SER A 1006 27.86 30.12 8.84
C SER A 1006 26.82 29.43 7.94
N ASN A 1007 25.91 30.20 7.33
CA ASN A 1007 24.84 29.68 6.48
C ASN A 1007 24.60 30.63 5.31
N ILE A 1008 25.25 30.37 4.17
CA ILE A 1008 25.09 31.18 2.96
C ILE A 1008 24.52 30.37 1.80
N ARG A 1009 23.73 31.03 0.95
CA ARG A 1009 23.07 30.44 -0.22
C ARG A 1009 24.09 30.15 -1.33
N THR A 1010 23.71 29.29 -2.28
CA THR A 1010 24.55 28.89 -3.43
C THR A 1010 24.91 30.05 -4.38
N ASN A 1011 24.16 31.15 -4.35
CA ASN A 1011 24.46 32.39 -5.09
C ASN A 1011 25.34 33.38 -4.29
N GLY A 1012 25.92 32.93 -3.18
CA GLY A 1012 26.75 33.73 -2.28
C GLY A 1012 25.95 34.75 -1.48
N VAL A 1013 26.64 35.51 -0.64
CA VAL A 1013 26.07 36.64 0.11
C VAL A 1013 26.92 37.89 -0.06
N ARG A 1014 26.28 39.06 -0.07
CA ARG A 1014 27.01 40.33 -0.03
C ARG A 1014 27.65 40.51 1.34
N ALA A 1015 28.98 40.60 1.38
CA ALA A 1015 29.76 40.68 2.60
C ALA A 1015 30.15 42.12 2.99
N ILE A 1016 30.08 43.06 2.04
CA ILE A 1016 30.38 44.48 2.20
C ILE A 1016 29.69 45.31 1.12
N ASN A 1017 29.31 46.54 1.44
CA ASN A 1017 28.87 47.52 0.45
C ASN A 1017 30.07 48.37 0.01
N LEU A 1018 30.39 48.33 -1.28
CA LEU A 1018 31.48 49.10 -1.90
C LEU A 1018 30.93 50.37 -2.56
N ASP A 1019 31.77 51.41 -2.61
CA ASP A 1019 31.51 52.61 -3.41
C ASP A 1019 31.78 52.30 -4.91
N GLU A 1020 31.24 53.10 -5.85
CA GLU A 1020 31.29 52.79 -7.30
C GLU A 1020 32.71 52.58 -7.87
N ASP A 1021 33.72 53.25 -7.31
CA ASP A 1021 35.13 53.14 -7.70
C ASP A 1021 36.01 52.36 -6.69
N ASP A 1022 35.40 51.54 -5.82
CA ASP A 1022 36.12 50.74 -4.82
C ASP A 1022 36.06 49.23 -5.13
N SER A 1023 37.09 48.51 -4.70
CA SER A 1023 37.15 47.05 -4.85
C SER A 1023 37.85 46.40 -3.66
N ILE A 1024 37.56 45.12 -3.43
CA ILE A 1024 38.27 44.35 -2.41
C ILE A 1024 39.70 44.08 -2.85
N VAL A 1025 40.65 44.34 -1.95
CA VAL A 1025 42.07 44.01 -2.11
C VAL A 1025 42.34 42.64 -1.53
N THR A 1026 41.95 42.42 -0.26
CA THR A 1026 42.08 41.12 0.42
C THR A 1026 41.14 41.02 1.61
N ALA A 1027 40.92 39.81 2.11
CA ALA A 1027 40.23 39.54 3.36
C ALA A 1027 41.03 38.55 4.23
N LYS A 1028 40.92 38.68 5.55
CA LYS A 1028 41.63 37.83 6.54
C LYS A 1028 40.71 37.48 7.70
N ILE A 1029 40.87 36.28 8.27
CA ILE A 1029 40.27 35.95 9.55
C ILE A 1029 41.04 36.69 10.65
N VAL A 1030 40.30 37.26 11.59
CA VAL A 1030 40.78 37.86 12.83
C VAL A 1030 40.50 36.85 13.93
N LEU A 1031 41.56 36.28 14.49
CA LEU A 1031 41.50 35.38 15.63
C LEU A 1031 41.50 36.18 16.95
N PRO A 1032 41.04 35.61 18.08
CA PRO A 1032 41.04 36.29 19.39
C PRO A 1032 42.39 36.89 19.80
N GLU A 1033 43.50 36.26 19.41
CA GLU A 1033 44.88 36.69 19.66
C GLU A 1033 45.38 37.78 18.70
N THR A 1034 44.64 38.10 17.64
CA THR A 1034 45.01 39.15 16.69
C THR A 1034 44.88 40.51 17.35
N LYS A 1035 46.00 41.22 17.48
CA LYS A 1035 46.06 42.51 18.18
C LYS A 1035 45.96 43.72 17.24
N TRP A 1036 46.58 43.65 16.07
CA TRP A 1036 46.67 44.77 15.13
C TRP A 1036 46.28 44.41 13.70
N LEU A 1037 45.75 45.42 13.01
CA LEU A 1037 45.58 45.41 11.56
C LEU A 1037 46.67 46.28 10.93
N PHE A 1038 47.23 45.79 9.82
CA PHE A 1038 48.27 46.48 9.07
C PHE A 1038 47.86 46.63 7.62
N VAL A 1039 47.87 47.87 7.14
CA VAL A 1039 47.45 48.23 5.77
C VAL A 1039 48.59 48.94 5.07
N THR A 1040 48.87 48.55 3.83
CA THR A 1040 49.94 49.10 3.00
C THR A 1040 49.41 49.65 1.69
N THR A 1041 50.01 50.75 1.24
CA THR A 1041 49.63 51.42 0.00
C THR A 1041 50.69 51.25 -1.09
N LYS A 1042 50.25 51.40 -2.33
CA LYS A 1042 51.09 51.31 -3.53
C LYS A 1042 52.29 52.25 -3.47
N LYS A 1043 52.14 53.47 -2.92
CA LYS A 1043 53.22 54.45 -2.76
C LYS A 1043 54.03 54.28 -1.47
N GLY A 1044 54.00 53.08 -0.87
CA GLY A 1044 54.88 52.68 0.22
C GLY A 1044 54.55 53.30 1.58
N GLN A 1045 53.32 53.79 1.76
CA GLN A 1045 52.82 54.15 3.10
C GLN A 1045 52.22 52.93 3.78
N CYS A 1046 52.26 52.90 5.11
CA CYS A 1046 51.54 51.90 5.89
C CYS A 1046 50.90 52.50 7.15
N ILE A 1047 49.90 51.81 7.69
CA ILE A 1047 49.33 52.11 9.00
C ILE A 1047 49.15 50.81 9.80
N ARG A 1048 49.50 50.86 11.09
CA ARG A 1048 49.30 49.79 12.08
C ARG A 1048 48.40 50.34 13.18
N PHE A 1049 47.24 49.73 13.40
CA PHE A 1049 46.28 50.16 14.43
C PHE A 1049 45.60 48.94 15.09
N LYS A 1050 44.98 49.13 16.25
CA LYS A 1050 44.38 48.02 17.01
C LYS A 1050 43.13 47.48 16.32
N VAL A 1051 42.92 46.17 16.37
CA VAL A 1051 41.72 45.50 15.83
C VAL A 1051 40.44 46.13 16.41
N ALA A 1052 40.43 46.47 17.70
CA ALA A 1052 39.29 47.09 18.38
C ALA A 1052 38.84 48.43 17.77
N ASP A 1053 39.72 49.16 17.09
CA ASP A 1053 39.37 50.43 16.43
C ASP A 1053 38.51 50.19 15.16
N ALA A 1054 38.57 48.98 14.59
CA ALA A 1054 37.67 48.48 13.56
C ALA A 1054 36.56 47.65 14.22
N ARG A 1055 35.46 48.31 14.62
CA ARG A 1055 34.32 47.66 15.27
C ARG A 1055 33.69 46.60 14.35
N GLU A 1056 33.19 45.53 14.98
CA GLU A 1056 32.35 44.56 14.30
C GLU A 1056 31.02 45.19 13.91
N ILE A 1057 30.66 45.04 12.64
CA ILE A 1057 29.42 45.56 12.05
C ILE A 1057 28.85 44.52 11.08
N GLY A 1058 27.54 44.59 10.82
CA GLY A 1058 26.83 43.59 10.01
C GLY A 1058 27.27 43.50 8.53
N ARG A 1059 26.86 42.42 7.87
CA ARG A 1059 27.26 42.05 6.49
C ARG A 1059 27.02 43.11 5.42
N VAL A 1060 26.00 43.98 5.54
CA VAL A 1060 25.66 44.97 4.50
C VAL A 1060 26.08 46.40 4.89
N ALA A 1061 27.13 46.54 5.72
CA ALA A 1061 27.73 47.83 6.04
C ALA A 1061 28.94 48.16 5.14
N ARG A 1062 29.26 49.46 5.01
CA ARG A 1062 30.40 50.00 4.23
C ARG A 1062 31.77 49.76 4.88
N GLY A 1063 31.87 49.88 6.21
CA GLY A 1063 33.15 49.84 6.94
C GLY A 1063 33.62 51.22 7.40
N VAL A 1064 34.84 51.28 7.93
CA VAL A 1064 35.48 52.51 8.45
C VAL A 1064 36.80 52.78 7.74
N THR A 1065 37.21 54.05 7.67
CA THR A 1065 38.51 54.40 7.07
C THR A 1065 39.67 53.88 7.91
N ALA A 1066 40.53 53.07 7.30
CA ALA A 1066 41.78 52.55 7.86
C ALA A 1066 42.93 53.53 7.65
N ILE A 1067 43.14 54.00 6.42
CA ILE A 1067 44.24 54.90 6.04
C ILE A 1067 43.72 56.02 5.12
N LYS A 1068 44.26 57.22 5.27
CA LYS A 1068 44.05 58.33 4.33
C LYS A 1068 45.28 58.48 3.45
N PHE A 1069 45.08 58.53 2.14
CA PHE A 1069 46.19 58.68 1.20
C PHE A 1069 46.84 60.05 1.33
N LYS A 1070 48.17 60.06 1.48
CA LYS A 1070 48.99 61.27 1.54
C LYS A 1070 49.42 61.73 0.14
N ILE A 1071 49.52 60.79 -0.79
CA ILE A 1071 50.06 60.95 -2.14
C ILE A 1071 48.88 60.75 -3.11
N GLU A 1072 48.84 61.57 -4.15
CA GLU A 1072 47.85 61.46 -5.23
C GLU A 1072 48.09 60.15 -6.03
N ASP A 1073 47.02 59.53 -6.56
CA ASP A 1073 47.03 58.21 -7.21
C ASP A 1073 47.49 57.02 -6.34
N ASP A 1074 47.55 57.19 -5.01
CA ASP A 1074 47.84 56.10 -4.08
C ASP A 1074 46.58 55.31 -3.72
N PHE A 1075 46.74 54.01 -3.47
CA PHE A 1075 45.66 53.12 -3.07
C PHE A 1075 46.21 51.97 -2.23
N VAL A 1076 45.34 51.29 -1.49
CA VAL A 1076 45.74 50.12 -0.69
C VAL A 1076 46.07 48.95 -1.62
N CYS A 1077 47.27 48.40 -1.49
CA CYS A 1077 47.72 47.24 -2.26
C CYS A 1077 47.82 45.96 -1.42
N GLY A 1078 47.79 46.06 -0.09
CA GLY A 1078 47.87 44.88 0.79
C GLY A 1078 47.38 45.13 2.21
N GLY A 1079 46.91 44.06 2.85
CA GLY A 1079 46.39 44.06 4.22
C GLY A 1079 46.67 42.76 4.95
N VAL A 1080 47.18 42.86 6.19
CA VAL A 1080 47.51 41.69 7.03
C VAL A 1080 47.11 41.91 8.49
N THR A 1081 46.95 40.81 9.21
CA THR A 1081 46.72 40.73 10.65
C THR A 1081 48.03 40.46 11.37
N ILE A 1082 48.22 41.05 12.56
CA ILE A 1082 49.44 40.89 13.37
C ILE A 1082 49.06 40.50 14.80
N GLU A 1083 49.67 39.44 15.30
CA GLU A 1083 49.46 38.87 16.64
C GLU A 1083 50.57 39.28 17.62
N ASN A 1084 51.82 39.29 17.15
CA ASN A 1084 53.01 39.60 17.95
C ASN A 1084 53.83 40.75 17.33
N GLU A 1085 54.47 41.55 18.17
CA GLU A 1085 55.37 42.63 17.72
C GLU A 1085 56.66 42.12 17.08
N ASP A 1086 57.05 40.86 17.35
CA ASP A 1086 58.21 40.20 16.73
C ASP A 1086 57.91 39.64 15.33
N SER A 1087 56.64 39.62 14.91
CA SER A 1087 56.25 39.14 13.59
C SER A 1087 56.94 39.91 12.46
N GLU A 1088 57.37 39.23 11.41
CA GLU A 1088 58.07 39.84 10.28
C GLU A 1088 57.16 40.05 9.08
N LEU A 1089 57.20 41.25 8.51
CA LEU A 1089 56.47 41.64 7.31
C LEU A 1089 57.44 41.73 6.13
N LEU A 1090 57.11 41.04 5.04
CA LEU A 1090 57.83 41.11 3.78
C LEU A 1090 57.06 42.00 2.80
N MET A 1091 57.70 43.09 2.36
CA MET A 1091 57.20 43.92 1.27
C MET A 1091 58.03 43.72 0.02
N LEU A 1092 57.35 43.70 -1.14
CA LEU A 1092 57.99 43.60 -2.45
C LEU A 1092 57.47 44.70 -3.39
N SER A 1093 58.36 45.27 -4.19
CA SER A 1093 58.05 46.28 -5.20
C SER A 1093 58.08 45.71 -6.63
N GLU A 1094 57.51 46.47 -7.58
CA GLU A 1094 57.37 46.09 -8.99
C GLU A 1094 58.71 45.72 -9.67
N LYS A 1095 59.84 46.27 -9.19
CA LYS A 1095 61.18 45.95 -9.72
C LYS A 1095 61.89 44.81 -8.99
N GLY A 1096 61.16 44.00 -8.23
CA GLY A 1096 61.69 42.83 -7.54
C GLY A 1096 62.61 43.18 -6.37
N ILE A 1097 62.46 44.38 -5.81
CA ILE A 1097 63.19 44.80 -4.60
C ILE A 1097 62.27 44.59 -3.40
N GLY A 1098 62.77 43.97 -2.34
CA GLY A 1098 61.98 43.67 -1.16
C GLY A 1098 62.81 43.65 0.12
N LYS A 1099 62.11 43.63 1.25
CA LYS A 1099 62.72 43.58 2.59
C LYS A 1099 61.79 42.96 3.60
N ARG A 1100 62.40 42.32 4.59
CA ARG A 1100 61.71 41.93 5.83
C ARG A 1100 61.86 43.02 6.87
N THR A 1101 60.78 43.35 7.55
CA THR A 1101 60.76 44.34 8.63
C THR A 1101 59.92 43.82 9.79
N THR A 1102 60.48 43.85 10.99
CA THR A 1102 59.79 43.44 12.20
C THR A 1102 58.63 44.37 12.52
N ALA A 1103 57.50 43.83 12.97
CA ALA A 1103 56.26 44.57 13.21
C ALA A 1103 56.46 45.70 14.23
N SER A 1104 57.30 45.52 15.25
CA SER A 1104 57.68 46.52 16.27
C SER A 1104 58.26 47.82 15.71
N GLU A 1105 58.89 47.80 14.53
CA GLU A 1105 59.39 49.02 13.90
C GLU A 1105 58.27 49.92 13.36
N TYR A 1106 57.10 49.35 13.12
CA TYR A 1106 55.91 50.08 12.69
C TYR A 1106 55.14 50.57 13.92
N ARG A 1107 55.33 51.85 14.28
CA ARG A 1107 54.61 52.46 15.40
C ARG A 1107 53.08 52.28 15.27
N GLU A 1108 52.44 51.89 16.37
CA GLU A 1108 50.99 51.92 16.50
C GLU A 1108 50.46 53.36 16.34
N GLN A 1109 49.38 53.52 15.57
CA GLN A 1109 48.69 54.78 15.32
C GLN A 1109 47.19 54.58 15.40
N SER A 1110 46.43 55.66 15.57
CA SER A 1110 44.97 55.61 15.40
C SER A 1110 44.59 55.39 13.93
N ARG A 1111 43.50 54.67 13.67
CA ARG A 1111 42.94 54.51 12.32
C ARG A 1111 42.62 55.85 11.66
N ALA A 1112 42.50 55.85 10.34
CA ALA A 1112 42.30 57.04 9.49
C ALA A 1112 43.45 58.06 9.51
N GLY A 1113 44.64 57.65 9.97
CA GLY A 1113 45.88 58.41 9.83
C GLY A 1113 46.43 58.42 8.41
N LYS A 1114 47.42 59.28 8.13
CA LYS A 1114 48.11 59.37 6.82
C LYS A 1114 49.19 58.28 6.61
N GLY A 1115 49.37 57.40 7.59
CA GLY A 1115 50.39 56.37 7.59
C GLY A 1115 51.82 56.90 7.79
N VAL A 1116 52.77 55.96 7.84
CA VAL A 1116 54.21 56.20 7.86
C VAL A 1116 54.87 55.50 6.68
N ILE A 1117 56.06 55.96 6.27
CA ILE A 1117 56.82 55.31 5.20
C ILE A 1117 57.25 53.92 5.66
N SER A 1118 56.84 52.93 4.87
CA SER A 1118 57.17 51.51 5.03
C SER A 1118 58.21 51.01 4.04
N MET A 1119 58.33 51.66 2.88
CA MET A 1119 59.36 51.37 1.89
C MET A 1119 59.71 52.66 1.16
N LYS A 1120 61.00 52.98 1.05
CA LYS A 1120 61.44 54.18 0.33
C LYS A 1120 61.48 53.89 -1.18
N LEU A 1121 60.53 54.48 -1.91
CA LEU A 1121 60.41 54.26 -3.34
C LEU A 1121 61.37 55.14 -4.15
N SER A 1122 61.88 54.60 -5.25
CA SER A 1122 62.72 55.25 -6.25
C SER A 1122 62.42 54.68 -7.64
N PRO A 1123 62.89 55.30 -8.73
CA PRO A 1123 62.77 54.70 -10.06
C PRO A 1123 63.36 53.29 -10.18
N LYS A 1124 64.28 52.91 -9.27
CA LYS A 1124 64.87 51.56 -9.22
C LYS A 1124 64.01 50.54 -8.48
N THR A 1125 63.14 50.96 -7.56
CA THR A 1125 62.22 50.07 -6.84
C THR A 1125 60.90 49.89 -7.60
N GLY A 1126 60.41 50.94 -8.26
CA GLY A 1126 59.01 50.99 -8.69
C GLY A 1126 58.06 51.11 -7.49
N ASP A 1127 56.77 50.92 -7.72
CA ASP A 1127 55.74 50.98 -6.67
C ASP A 1127 55.66 49.66 -5.88
N VAL A 1128 55.01 49.68 -4.71
CA VAL A 1128 54.79 48.48 -3.87
C VAL A 1128 53.70 47.62 -4.47
N VAL A 1129 53.96 46.32 -4.57
CA VAL A 1129 53.02 45.33 -5.10
C VAL A 1129 52.10 44.81 -4.00
N ASP A 1130 52.65 44.27 -2.92
CA ASP A 1130 51.87 43.72 -1.80
C ASP A 1130 52.76 43.54 -0.54
N VAL A 1131 52.13 43.14 0.57
CA VAL A 1131 52.77 42.78 1.84
C VAL A 1131 52.27 41.42 2.31
N VAL A 1132 53.20 40.56 2.74
CA VAL A 1132 52.88 39.25 3.32
C VAL A 1132 53.61 39.05 4.65
N MET A 1133 53.00 38.25 5.54
CA MET A 1133 53.66 37.79 6.77
C MET A 1133 54.72 36.73 6.43
N VAL A 1134 55.90 36.86 7.02
CA VAL A 1134 56.99 35.90 6.88
C VAL A 1134 56.76 34.73 7.84
N GLU A 1135 56.83 33.52 7.31
CA GLU A 1135 56.73 32.27 8.06
C GLU A 1135 57.97 31.42 7.75
N GLU A 1136 58.46 30.65 8.73
CA GLU A 1136 59.71 29.89 8.60
C GLU A 1136 59.61 28.69 7.66
N ASP A 1137 58.41 28.13 7.53
CA ASP A 1137 58.05 26.94 6.76
C ASP A 1137 57.51 27.26 5.35
N LYS A 1138 57.60 28.54 4.91
CA LYS A 1138 57.07 28.99 3.62
C LYS A 1138 58.06 29.80 2.80
N ASP A 1139 57.98 29.61 1.48
CA ASP A 1139 58.65 30.43 0.48
C ASP A 1139 57.70 31.49 -0.07
N MET A 1140 58.27 32.55 -0.64
CA MET A 1140 57.55 33.54 -1.42
C MET A 1140 57.55 33.12 -2.90
N MET A 1141 56.38 33.09 -3.50
CA MET A 1141 56.21 32.99 -4.95
C MET A 1141 55.89 34.38 -5.52
N CYS A 1142 56.55 34.76 -6.60
CA CYS A 1142 56.40 36.04 -7.27
C CYS A 1142 55.99 35.82 -8.73
N LEU A 1143 54.92 36.49 -9.19
CA LEU A 1143 54.48 36.48 -10.58
C LEU A 1143 54.82 37.80 -11.27
N THR A 1144 55.41 37.72 -12.47
CA THR A 1144 55.74 38.89 -13.28
C THR A 1144 54.73 39.13 -14.41
N SER A 1145 54.75 40.34 -14.98
CA SER A 1145 53.80 40.81 -16.00
C SER A 1145 53.84 40.06 -17.32
N ILE A 1146 54.94 39.37 -17.61
CA ILE A 1146 55.09 38.48 -18.77
C ILE A 1146 54.83 37.00 -18.43
N GLY A 1147 54.33 36.72 -17.22
CA GLY A 1147 53.97 35.38 -16.77
C GLY A 1147 55.12 34.54 -16.19
N LYS A 1148 56.29 35.14 -15.89
CA LYS A 1148 57.37 34.41 -15.20
C LYS A 1148 57.03 34.28 -13.72
N MET A 1149 57.17 33.07 -13.19
CA MET A 1149 57.07 32.81 -11.75
C MET A 1149 58.44 32.58 -11.16
N ILE A 1150 58.68 33.19 -10.00
CA ILE A 1150 59.97 33.14 -9.33
C ILE A 1150 59.74 32.84 -7.85
N ARG A 1151 60.31 31.74 -7.38
CA ARG A 1151 60.24 31.28 -6.00
C ARG A 1151 61.47 31.73 -5.23
N VAL A 1152 61.29 32.21 -4.01
CA VAL A 1152 62.38 32.72 -3.15
C VAL A 1152 62.12 32.32 -1.70
N ASP A 1153 63.12 31.72 -1.04
CA ASP A 1153 63.06 31.46 0.40
C ASP A 1153 63.02 32.80 1.15
N MET A 1154 61.94 33.02 1.90
CA MET A 1154 61.73 34.25 2.67
C MET A 1154 62.84 34.53 3.66
N GLN A 1155 63.47 33.48 4.20
CA GLN A 1155 64.56 33.59 5.18
C GLN A 1155 65.86 34.11 4.56
N THR A 1156 66.04 33.99 3.25
CA THR A 1156 67.21 34.55 2.54
C THR A 1156 67.09 36.06 2.30
N ILE A 1157 65.88 36.62 2.43
CA ILE A 1157 65.62 38.04 2.19
C ILE A 1157 66.13 38.87 3.37
N ARG A 1158 66.87 39.93 3.08
CA ARG A 1158 67.51 40.78 4.12
C ARG A 1158 66.46 41.45 5.03
N LYS A 1159 66.70 41.37 6.35
CA LYS A 1159 66.00 42.19 7.36
C LYS A 1159 66.53 43.63 7.31
N ALA A 1160 65.63 44.60 7.20
CA ALA A 1160 65.99 46.01 7.12
C ALA A 1160 64.90 46.90 7.73
N GLY A 1161 65.32 48.09 8.15
CA GLY A 1161 64.43 49.03 8.83
C GLY A 1161 63.25 49.50 7.96
N ARG A 1162 62.19 50.06 8.57
CA ARG A 1162 60.98 50.52 7.85
C ARG A 1162 61.30 51.52 6.73
N ASN A 1163 62.13 52.53 6.98
CA ASN A 1163 62.39 53.60 6.01
C ASN A 1163 63.59 53.28 5.11
N THR A 1164 63.61 52.09 4.52
CA THR A 1164 64.65 51.63 3.60
C THR A 1164 64.04 51.09 2.31
N SER A 1165 64.82 51.01 1.23
CA SER A 1165 64.33 50.49 -0.06
C SER A 1165 64.42 48.96 -0.16
N GLY A 1166 65.16 48.27 0.72
CA GLY A 1166 65.36 46.82 0.63
C GLY A 1166 66.46 46.38 -0.33
N VAL A 1167 66.52 45.07 -0.61
CA VAL A 1167 67.50 44.44 -1.49
C VAL A 1167 66.81 43.79 -2.69
N LYS A 1168 67.57 43.46 -3.72
CA LYS A 1168 67.03 42.74 -4.87
C LYS A 1168 66.67 41.32 -4.44
N VAL A 1169 65.39 41.00 -4.48
CA VAL A 1169 64.82 39.68 -4.15
C VAL A 1169 64.60 38.88 -5.44
N VAL A 1170 64.14 39.55 -6.50
CA VAL A 1170 63.82 38.95 -7.79
C VAL A 1170 64.50 39.73 -8.91
N ASN A 1171 65.08 39.03 -9.88
CA ASN A 1171 65.68 39.66 -11.05
C ASN A 1171 64.65 39.85 -12.17
N VAL A 1172 64.11 41.07 -12.29
CA VAL A 1172 63.21 41.44 -13.40
C VAL A 1172 63.95 42.18 -14.51
N GLU A 1173 63.65 41.85 -15.77
CA GLU A 1173 64.23 42.49 -16.95
C GLU A 1173 63.67 43.91 -17.17
N LYS A 1174 64.28 44.74 -18.04
CA LYS A 1174 63.99 46.20 -18.12
C LYS A 1174 62.52 46.56 -18.40
N LYS A 1175 61.73 45.69 -19.04
CA LYS A 1175 60.29 45.90 -19.32
C LYS A 1175 59.35 45.05 -18.45
N ASP A 1176 59.88 44.10 -17.69
CA ASP A 1176 59.08 43.23 -16.83
C ASP A 1176 58.91 43.86 -15.43
N ILE A 1177 57.79 43.57 -14.80
CA ILE A 1177 57.48 44.00 -13.44
C ILE A 1177 56.83 42.86 -12.67
N VAL A 1178 57.03 42.85 -11.36
CA VAL A 1178 56.26 41.99 -10.45
C VAL A 1178 54.83 42.50 -10.37
N VAL A 1179 53.86 41.61 -10.50
CA VAL A 1179 52.42 41.91 -10.51
C VAL A 1179 51.71 41.36 -9.27
N SER A 1180 52.17 40.23 -8.72
CA SER A 1180 51.63 39.67 -7.48
C SER A 1180 52.66 38.82 -6.73
N ILE A 1181 52.43 38.65 -5.43
CA ILE A 1181 53.18 37.73 -4.57
C ILE A 1181 52.21 36.83 -3.79
N ALA A 1182 52.62 35.60 -3.53
CA ALA A 1182 51.89 34.64 -2.72
C ALA A 1182 52.87 33.85 -1.84
N LYS A 1183 52.34 33.16 -0.84
CA LYS A 1183 53.12 32.26 0.04
C LYS A 1183 52.89 30.82 -0.42
N CYS A 1184 53.95 30.02 -0.53
CA CYS A 1184 53.87 28.59 -0.82
C CYS A 1184 54.68 27.76 0.18
N PRO A 1185 54.37 26.48 0.43
CA PRO A 1185 55.11 25.63 1.37
C PRO A 1185 56.57 25.47 0.96
N LYS A 1186 57.54 25.59 1.87
CA LYS A 1186 58.99 25.65 1.61
C LYS A 1186 59.56 24.47 0.80
N GLU A 1187 60.51 24.75 -0.10
CA GLU A 1187 61.22 23.71 -0.87
C GLU A 1187 62.39 23.19 -0.02
N GLU A 1188 62.48 21.86 0.16
CA GLU A 1188 63.66 21.27 0.81
C GLU A 1188 64.90 21.51 -0.09
N THR A 1189 65.91 22.17 0.46
CA THR A 1189 67.15 22.49 -0.24
C THR A 1189 68.09 21.28 -0.15
N GLU A 1190 68.57 20.76 -1.29
CA GLU A 1190 69.64 19.76 -1.31
C GLU A 1190 70.95 20.44 -0.83
N GLU A 1191 71.51 19.98 0.29
CA GLU A 1191 72.86 20.39 0.70
C GLU A 1191 73.89 19.89 -0.32
N PRO A 1192 74.90 20.68 -0.70
CA PRO A 1192 75.96 20.21 -1.59
C PRO A 1192 76.86 19.19 -0.87
N ASP A 1193 77.00 18.00 -1.46
CA ASP A 1193 77.84 16.90 -0.97
C ASP A 1193 79.26 17.39 -0.60
N VAL A 1194 79.61 17.31 0.69
CA VAL A 1194 80.98 17.42 1.17
C VAL A 1194 81.68 16.10 0.85
N VAL A 1195 82.58 16.12 -0.14
CA VAL A 1195 83.50 15.00 -0.38
C VAL A 1195 84.53 14.98 0.74
N ASN A 1196 84.37 14.06 1.69
CA ASN A 1196 85.47 13.61 2.54
C ASN A 1196 85.97 12.26 2.00
N ASP A 1197 87.15 12.36 1.39
CA ASP A 1197 88.10 11.28 1.16
C ASP A 1197 88.63 10.83 2.52
N ASP A 1198 88.38 9.58 2.90
CA ASP A 1198 89.25 8.84 3.82
C ASP A 1198 88.97 7.35 3.64
N GLY A 1199 89.94 6.70 2.99
CA GLY A 1199 90.06 5.26 2.97
C GLY A 1199 90.87 4.74 4.17
N ILE A 1200 90.65 3.44 4.38
CA ILE A 1200 91.54 2.46 5.02
C ILE A 1200 91.32 2.24 6.53
N GLU A 1201 90.88 0.99 6.77
CA GLU A 1201 90.74 0.16 7.98
C GLU A 1201 89.55 0.37 8.94
#